data_AF-A0A348ZU38-F1
#
_entry.id   AF-A0A348ZU38-F1
#
_cell.length_a   1.000
_cell.length_b   1.000
_cell.length_c   1.000
_cell.angle_alpha   90.00
_cell.angle_beta   90.00
_cell.angle_gamma   90.00
#
_symmetry.space_group_name_H-M   'P 1'
#
loop_
_entity.id
_entity.type
_entity.pdbx_description
1 polymer ?
#
loop_
_entity_poly.entity_id
_entity_poly.type
_entity_poly.pdbx_seq_one_letter_code
_entity_poly.pdbx_strand_id
1 'polypeptide(L)'
;MQSKLEDVLRDKEGDLNLYQRFLNLRSFCLERIFASTDLPLQRHIEALQSLTEQLIPDPLSRTEEMFSGEIFVMLCLIYLHDVGAARSYDWPGNGEIFERIDKSTKTLIINRDIGARLDIPESAIEIVNSLIFYWTVRRVPTEWEIREGAYRAIIRSTRALEHVFSFAHLLWDVFLSDSTTSILRRFAEQGPRLPYGVASVAADSREGIVRITCSPQIPYQAYLLGTVKERVESAFKKFREALNGKLGFQYRSIVWEIEDVAPEWMDAAHPSEPLAFYAVRDSGERWWGEAALVLDGLFKDGHVIVTGSAGCGKTRLLERFLLPQLQKVFQNVYWSEVWERPVGELREAVAATTKEEQLSSDMVSVCNRLHQAGPCFFALDCCERLENVSEGEKEKLKRFVDYCLEVQDLYLIILGDKENFFDWYHPFKGINLSAIVELQSMDGKGRTPLAWDSESGEPLRQTIDTMLKKCGNKSEFREVVAVLVGNEPQTIARCTVSDIRAETGLPLVKIVDYLTELKAGGIIGDHRSFDSTYYTLKSRHLIEPLREYLDLSEFDERRGIRAAIAKARSTGEWVPPEILDILDRWAGKLVLAGKDLSFVLASAIHHGRSAEDLLGKLQKDVRPGLSMPSDPIMALLKEQDLQKRKAAVRLLSYIRDDQMVNELLSHLKQEQEPAIRGLIVETLVGMGKKKTLVALMRTLSDVDDRQWKLQAIEVLAGRDPSIAWDALLILAETEKDSEILDAIDKVFSRLEESL
;
A
#
# COMPACT_ATOMS: atom_id res chain seq x y z
N MET A 1 -0.74 38.90 -77.32
CA MET A 1 -1.63 37.81 -76.83
C MET A 1 -0.82 36.60 -76.43
N GLN A 2 0.17 36.18 -77.24
CA GLN A 2 1.12 35.10 -76.93
C GLN A 2 1.93 35.31 -75.64
N SER A 3 2.56 36.47 -75.43
CA SER A 3 3.35 36.71 -74.19
C SER A 3 2.52 36.64 -72.91
N LYS A 4 1.28 37.17 -72.95
CA LYS A 4 0.33 37.06 -71.83
C LYS A 4 -0.11 35.61 -71.56
N LEU A 5 -0.13 34.76 -72.58
CA LEU A 5 -0.47 33.34 -72.43
C LEU A 5 0.73 32.55 -71.88
N GLU A 6 1.94 32.89 -72.32
CA GLU A 6 3.20 32.31 -71.81
C GLU A 6 3.45 32.69 -70.36
N ASP A 7 3.18 33.94 -69.97
CA ASP A 7 3.26 34.37 -68.56
C ASP A 7 2.25 33.63 -67.69
N VAL A 8 1.00 33.47 -68.15
CA VAL A 8 -0.03 32.70 -67.42
C VAL A 8 0.30 31.22 -67.33
N LEU A 9 0.88 30.63 -68.39
CA LEU A 9 1.32 29.24 -68.38
C LEU A 9 2.51 29.03 -67.44
N ARG A 10 3.48 29.96 -67.43
CA ARG A 10 4.66 29.89 -66.54
C ARG A 10 4.28 30.10 -65.06
N ASP A 11 3.30 30.95 -64.78
CA ASP A 11 2.71 31.10 -63.44
C ASP A 11 1.98 29.82 -63.02
N LYS A 12 1.19 29.21 -63.92
CA LYS A 12 0.47 27.95 -63.66
C LYS A 12 1.39 26.75 -63.48
N GLU A 13 2.50 26.72 -64.21
CA GLU A 13 3.56 25.70 -64.08
C GLU A 13 4.32 25.86 -62.75
N GLY A 14 4.46 27.10 -62.27
CA GLY A 14 4.95 27.43 -60.93
C GLY A 14 4.09 26.94 -59.78
N ASP A 15 2.79 27.26 -59.84
CA ASP A 15 1.80 26.79 -58.87
C ASP A 15 1.82 25.24 -58.76
N LEU A 16 1.97 24.56 -59.91
CA LEU A 16 2.01 23.10 -59.99
C LEU A 16 3.29 22.50 -59.38
N ASN A 17 4.43 23.16 -59.57
CA ASN A 17 5.71 22.74 -59.00
C ASN A 17 5.76 22.92 -57.48
N LEU A 18 5.17 24.00 -56.96
CA LEU A 18 5.08 24.24 -55.52
C LEU A 18 4.12 23.25 -54.84
N TYR A 19 3.00 22.94 -55.47
CA TYR A 19 2.10 21.86 -55.03
C TYR A 19 2.78 20.48 -55.05
N GLN A 20 3.55 20.17 -56.11
CA GLN A 20 4.29 18.91 -56.19
C GLN A 20 5.38 18.80 -55.12
N ARG A 21 6.06 19.89 -54.79
CA ARG A 21 7.03 19.95 -53.67
C ARG A 21 6.38 19.72 -52.31
N PHE A 22 5.21 20.31 -52.09
CA PHE A 22 4.40 19.99 -50.91
C PHE A 22 4.09 18.49 -50.83
N LEU A 23 3.63 17.88 -51.92
CA LEU A 23 3.32 16.45 -51.94
C LEU A 23 4.56 15.60 -51.64
N ASN A 24 5.72 15.98 -52.17
CA ASN A 24 6.99 15.30 -51.91
C ASN A 24 7.40 15.43 -50.43
N LEU A 25 7.27 16.62 -49.84
CA LEU A 25 7.63 16.88 -48.45
C LEU A 25 6.67 16.19 -47.47
N ARG A 26 5.37 16.22 -47.78
CA ARG A 26 4.35 15.45 -47.04
C ARG A 26 4.64 13.95 -47.11
N SER A 27 4.95 13.42 -48.30
CA SER A 27 5.36 12.00 -48.48
C SER A 27 6.61 11.69 -47.67
N PHE A 28 7.63 12.56 -47.68
CA PHE A 28 8.82 12.39 -46.83
C PHE A 28 8.48 12.36 -45.34
N CYS A 29 7.66 13.29 -44.84
CA CYS A 29 7.22 13.30 -43.44
C CYS A 29 6.47 12.01 -43.08
N LEU A 30 5.56 11.54 -43.94
CA LEU A 30 4.79 10.32 -43.68
C LEU A 30 5.66 9.05 -43.74
N GLU A 31 6.49 8.92 -44.78
CA GLU A 31 7.24 7.68 -45.08
C GLU A 31 8.55 7.55 -44.32
N ARG A 32 9.20 8.67 -44.01
CA ARG A 32 10.51 8.68 -43.37
C ARG A 32 10.43 9.18 -41.94
N ILE A 33 9.61 10.22 -41.70
CA ILE A 33 9.59 10.83 -40.38
C ILE A 33 8.71 10.03 -39.42
N PHE A 34 7.42 9.95 -39.70
CA PHE A 34 6.46 9.31 -38.80
C PHE A 34 6.72 7.82 -38.64
N ALA A 35 7.14 7.15 -39.72
CA ALA A 35 7.48 5.73 -39.70
C ALA A 35 8.70 5.38 -38.84
N SER A 36 9.55 6.36 -38.50
CA SER A 36 10.76 6.13 -37.69
C SER A 36 10.66 6.68 -36.27
N THR A 37 9.53 7.26 -35.88
CA THR A 37 9.25 7.72 -34.51
C THR A 37 8.29 6.76 -33.82
N ASP A 38 8.62 6.34 -32.60
CA ASP A 38 7.71 5.54 -31.75
C ASP A 38 6.55 6.36 -31.15
N LEU A 39 6.52 7.68 -31.43
CA LEU A 39 5.48 8.60 -30.98
C LEU A 39 4.28 8.59 -31.95
N PRO A 40 3.03 8.78 -31.48
CA PRO A 40 1.83 8.83 -32.33
C PRO A 40 1.68 10.17 -33.09
N LEU A 41 2.78 10.63 -33.70
CA LEU A 41 2.92 11.96 -34.29
C LEU A 41 1.95 12.18 -35.47
N GLN A 42 1.72 11.14 -36.27
CA GLN A 42 0.80 11.20 -37.41
C GLN A 42 -0.64 11.55 -36.98
N ARG A 43 -1.22 10.78 -36.06
CA ARG A 43 -2.60 10.96 -35.57
C ARG A 43 -2.80 12.36 -34.98
N HIS A 44 -1.81 12.84 -34.23
CA HIS A 44 -1.81 14.15 -33.60
C HIS A 44 -1.82 15.30 -34.61
N ILE A 45 -0.93 15.25 -35.60
CA ILE A 45 -0.82 16.28 -36.64
C ILE A 45 -2.06 16.31 -37.52
N GLU A 46 -2.58 15.15 -37.93
CA GLU A 46 -3.80 15.05 -38.73
C GLU A 46 -5.00 15.69 -38.01
N ALA A 47 -5.13 15.46 -36.70
CA ALA A 47 -6.23 16.02 -35.94
C ALA A 47 -6.09 17.53 -35.70
N LEU A 48 -4.87 18.02 -35.43
CA LEU A 48 -4.60 19.46 -35.34
C LEU A 48 -4.74 20.18 -36.67
N GLN A 49 -4.36 19.54 -37.78
CA GLN A 49 -4.60 20.05 -39.12
C GLN A 49 -6.11 20.21 -39.34
N SER A 50 -6.89 19.15 -39.09
CA SER A 50 -8.35 19.19 -39.22
C SER A 50 -8.97 20.31 -38.37
N LEU A 51 -8.53 20.48 -37.11
CA LEU A 51 -9.03 21.54 -36.24
C LEU A 51 -8.65 22.94 -36.74
N THR A 52 -7.41 23.10 -37.21
CA THR A 52 -6.89 24.37 -37.76
C THR A 52 -7.65 24.75 -39.03
N GLU A 53 -7.92 23.80 -39.92
CA GLU A 53 -8.69 24.00 -41.14
C GLU A 53 -10.14 24.40 -40.83
N GLN A 54 -10.78 23.80 -39.83
CA GLN A 54 -12.13 24.20 -39.39
C GLN A 54 -12.19 25.61 -38.77
N LEU A 55 -11.09 26.06 -38.15
CA LEU A 55 -10.98 27.41 -37.55
C LEU A 55 -10.70 28.51 -38.58
N ILE A 56 -10.24 28.15 -39.78
CA ILE A 56 -9.97 29.10 -40.85
C ILE A 56 -11.22 29.19 -41.75
N PRO A 57 -11.72 30.39 -42.07
CA PRO A 57 -12.82 30.55 -43.02
C PRO A 57 -12.39 30.09 -44.41
N ASP A 58 -13.33 29.54 -45.19
CA ASP A 58 -13.05 29.06 -46.54
C ASP A 58 -12.36 30.15 -47.38
N PRO A 59 -11.27 29.81 -48.09
CA PRO A 59 -10.58 30.76 -48.95
C PRO A 59 -11.51 31.26 -50.05
N LEU A 60 -11.51 32.58 -50.30
CA LEU A 60 -12.33 33.20 -51.34
C LEU A 60 -11.74 32.95 -52.75
N SER A 61 -10.50 32.44 -52.87
CA SER A 61 -9.84 32.13 -54.15
C SER A 61 -8.90 30.91 -54.11
N ARG A 62 -8.71 30.23 -55.26
CA ARG A 62 -7.84 29.02 -55.40
C ARG A 62 -6.34 29.25 -55.10
N THR A 63 -5.84 30.48 -55.17
CA THR A 63 -4.46 30.82 -54.77
C THR A 63 -4.27 30.85 -53.25
N GLU A 64 -5.37 30.78 -52.49
CA GLU A 64 -5.38 30.66 -51.02
C GLU A 64 -5.65 29.21 -50.56
N GLU A 65 -5.84 28.24 -51.48
CA GLU A 65 -5.96 26.79 -51.16
C GLU A 65 -4.62 26.17 -50.66
N MET A 66 -3.50 26.88 -50.82
CA MET A 66 -2.14 26.44 -50.41
C MET A 66 -1.98 26.23 -48.89
N PHE A 67 -2.86 26.78 -48.07
CA PHE A 67 -2.73 26.69 -46.61
C PHE A 67 -2.80 25.25 -46.08
N SER A 68 -3.64 24.36 -46.62
CA SER A 68 -3.85 23.01 -46.05
C SER A 68 -2.56 22.18 -45.98
N GLY A 69 -1.80 22.15 -47.08
CA GLY A 69 -0.58 21.36 -47.17
C GLY A 69 0.61 21.96 -46.44
N GLU A 70 0.80 23.27 -46.55
CA GLU A 70 1.86 23.98 -45.86
C GLU A 70 1.63 24.02 -44.35
N ILE A 71 0.37 24.11 -43.89
CA ILE A 71 -0.03 23.96 -42.48
C ILE A 71 0.38 22.59 -41.96
N PHE A 72 0.11 21.51 -42.70
CA PHE A 72 0.52 20.16 -42.29
C PHE A 72 2.04 20.07 -42.10
N VAL A 73 2.82 20.54 -43.08
CA VAL A 73 4.28 20.55 -43.00
C VAL A 73 4.79 21.42 -41.86
N MET A 74 4.23 22.61 -41.66
CA MET A 74 4.59 23.49 -40.55
C MET A 74 4.27 22.87 -39.20
N LEU A 75 3.12 22.22 -39.04
CA LEU A 75 2.77 21.46 -37.84
C LEU A 75 3.78 20.34 -37.58
N CYS A 76 4.15 19.57 -38.61
CA CYS A 76 5.19 18.54 -38.48
C CYS A 76 6.50 19.11 -37.92
N LEU A 77 6.95 20.24 -38.48
CA LEU A 77 8.22 20.85 -38.11
C LEU A 77 8.20 21.48 -36.71
N ILE A 78 7.09 22.11 -36.33
CA ILE A 78 6.86 22.62 -34.97
C ILE A 78 6.96 21.47 -33.96
N TYR A 79 6.30 20.34 -34.24
CA TYR A 79 6.32 19.21 -33.31
C TYR A 79 7.66 18.49 -33.22
N LEU A 80 8.34 18.25 -34.34
CA LEU A 80 9.67 17.64 -34.33
C LEU A 80 10.68 18.45 -33.53
N HIS A 81 10.48 19.76 -33.52
CA HIS A 81 11.24 20.69 -32.72
C HIS A 81 10.84 20.64 -31.24
N ASP A 82 9.54 20.78 -30.92
CA ASP A 82 9.02 20.78 -29.54
C ASP A 82 9.36 19.48 -28.78
N VAL A 83 9.37 18.32 -29.46
CA VAL A 83 9.70 17.01 -28.85
C VAL A 83 11.20 16.69 -28.84
N GLY A 84 12.06 17.60 -29.31
CA GLY A 84 13.52 17.43 -29.34
C GLY A 84 14.04 16.40 -30.35
N ALA A 85 13.17 15.81 -31.18
CA ALA A 85 13.51 14.80 -32.19
C ALA A 85 14.33 15.36 -33.37
N ALA A 86 14.43 16.67 -33.51
CA ALA A 86 15.35 17.30 -34.45
C ALA A 86 16.83 16.88 -34.26
N ARG A 87 17.21 16.38 -33.07
CA ARG A 87 18.58 15.96 -32.71
C ARG A 87 18.98 14.57 -33.21
N SER A 88 18.03 13.66 -33.43
CA SER A 88 18.28 12.22 -33.64
C SER A 88 18.14 11.74 -35.08
N TYR A 89 17.72 12.61 -36.01
CA TYR A 89 17.76 12.28 -37.44
C TYR A 89 19.19 12.33 -37.95
N ASP A 90 19.56 11.38 -38.80
CA ASP A 90 20.89 11.29 -39.39
C ASP A 90 21.06 12.42 -40.42
N TRP A 91 21.52 13.58 -39.95
CA TRP A 91 21.70 14.78 -40.76
C TRP A 91 23.18 14.88 -41.21
N PRO A 92 23.57 14.47 -42.43
CA PRO A 92 24.95 14.53 -42.92
C PRO A 92 25.60 15.92 -43.03
N GLY A 93 25.71 16.70 -41.95
CA GLY A 93 26.21 18.09 -42.03
C GLY A 93 26.87 18.69 -40.79
N ASN A 94 26.39 18.49 -39.55
CA ASN A 94 26.67 19.51 -38.51
C ASN A 94 26.90 19.03 -37.07
N GLY A 95 27.60 17.91 -36.84
CA GLY A 95 27.97 17.50 -35.48
C GLY A 95 28.73 18.58 -34.67
N GLU A 96 29.59 19.38 -35.33
CA GLU A 96 30.46 20.36 -34.66
C GLU A 96 29.78 21.67 -34.24
N ILE A 97 28.68 22.07 -34.88
CA ILE A 97 27.95 23.32 -34.55
C ILE A 97 27.13 23.14 -33.27
N PHE A 98 26.58 21.94 -33.05
CA PHE A 98 25.86 21.56 -31.84
C PHE A 98 26.76 21.40 -30.61
N GLU A 99 28.09 21.50 -30.73
CA GLU A 99 29.02 21.44 -29.59
C GLU A 99 29.46 22.82 -29.08
N ARG A 100 29.39 23.91 -29.86
CA ARG A 100 30.02 25.22 -29.50
C ARG A 100 29.14 26.32 -28.88
N ILE A 101 27.83 26.12 -28.75
CA ILE A 101 26.86 27.10 -28.20
C ILE A 101 26.38 26.70 -26.78
N ASP A 102 25.80 27.59 -25.97
CA ASP A 102 25.28 27.22 -24.63
C ASP A 102 24.05 26.28 -24.70
N LYS A 103 23.88 25.39 -23.70
CA LYS A 103 22.88 24.31 -23.67
C LYS A 103 21.43 24.81 -23.73
N SER A 104 21.17 26.02 -23.21
CA SER A 104 19.85 26.65 -23.16
C SER A 104 19.40 27.22 -24.51
N THR A 105 20.35 27.65 -25.35
CA THR A 105 20.09 28.26 -26.67
C THR A 105 20.21 27.25 -27.82
N LYS A 106 20.87 26.11 -27.57
CA LYS A 106 21.10 25.00 -28.52
C LYS A 106 19.87 24.15 -28.88
N THR A 107 18.81 24.17 -28.08
CA THR A 107 17.64 23.27 -28.24
C THR A 107 16.65 23.74 -29.29
N LEU A 108 16.75 24.98 -29.78
CA LEU A 108 15.55 25.71 -30.14
C LEU A 108 15.60 26.40 -31.53
N ILE A 109 16.46 26.09 -32.49
CA ILE A 109 16.36 26.76 -33.82
C ILE A 109 16.35 25.72 -34.94
N ILE A 110 15.33 25.76 -35.80
CA ILE A 110 15.35 24.99 -37.06
C ILE A 110 16.50 25.54 -37.90
N ASN A 111 17.50 24.70 -38.15
CA ASN A 111 18.69 25.06 -38.93
C ASN A 111 18.33 25.22 -40.42
N ARG A 112 18.99 26.16 -41.12
CA ARG A 112 18.89 26.38 -42.57
C ARG A 112 19.13 25.11 -43.39
N ASP A 113 19.95 24.19 -42.89
CA ASP A 113 20.22 22.92 -43.55
C ASP A 113 19.04 21.94 -43.56
N ILE A 114 18.12 22.06 -42.59
CA ILE A 114 16.86 21.31 -42.59
C ILE A 114 16.00 21.78 -43.76
N GLY A 115 15.83 23.10 -43.91
CA GLY A 115 15.06 23.62 -45.03
C GLY A 115 15.74 23.39 -46.39
N ALA A 116 17.07 23.44 -46.47
CA ALA A 116 17.79 23.12 -47.70
C ALA A 116 17.57 21.67 -48.19
N ARG A 117 17.37 20.72 -47.27
CA ARG A 117 17.14 19.29 -47.61
C ARG A 117 15.69 18.95 -47.88
N LEU A 118 14.78 19.68 -47.23
CA LEU A 118 13.34 19.54 -47.40
C LEU A 118 12.82 20.44 -48.54
N ASP A 119 13.71 21.15 -49.23
CA ASP A 119 13.40 22.15 -50.27
C ASP A 119 12.39 23.21 -49.75
N ILE A 120 12.47 23.51 -48.46
CA ILE A 120 11.65 24.51 -47.78
C ILE A 120 12.33 25.87 -47.99
N PRO A 121 11.61 26.87 -48.53
CA PRO A 121 12.16 28.22 -48.68
C PRO A 121 12.64 28.78 -47.33
N GLU A 122 13.78 29.48 -47.34
CA GLU A 122 14.40 30.04 -46.12
C GLU A 122 13.42 30.90 -45.31
N SER A 123 12.61 31.69 -46.00
CA SER A 123 11.51 32.50 -45.44
C SER A 123 10.46 31.68 -44.69
N ALA A 124 10.14 30.45 -45.11
CA ALA A 124 9.21 29.58 -44.42
C ALA A 124 9.80 29.02 -43.12
N ILE A 125 11.11 28.73 -43.10
CA ILE A 125 11.83 28.33 -41.87
C ILE A 125 11.79 29.45 -40.83
N GLU A 126 11.98 30.70 -41.26
CA GLU A 126 11.91 31.87 -40.39
C GLU A 126 10.50 32.08 -39.80
N ILE A 127 9.45 31.82 -40.58
CA ILE A 127 8.06 31.84 -40.10
C ILE A 127 7.85 30.77 -39.03
N VAL A 128 8.28 29.52 -39.28
CA VAL A 128 8.13 28.42 -38.33
C VAL A 128 8.87 28.72 -37.02
N ASN A 129 10.13 29.14 -37.09
CA ASN A 129 10.88 29.56 -35.90
C ASN A 129 10.15 30.69 -35.15
N SER A 130 9.58 31.68 -35.86
CA SER A 130 8.82 32.76 -35.22
C SER A 130 7.55 32.28 -34.52
N LEU A 131 6.85 31.29 -35.06
CA LEU A 131 5.65 30.67 -34.46
C LEU A 131 5.98 29.77 -33.26
N ILE A 132 7.16 29.14 -33.27
CA ILE A 132 7.69 28.38 -32.13
C ILE A 132 8.08 29.35 -31.00
N PHE A 133 8.81 30.42 -31.29
CA PHE A 133 9.32 31.38 -30.29
C PHE A 133 8.43 32.58 -30.02
N TYR A 134 7.14 32.52 -30.33
CA TYR A 134 6.28 33.71 -30.29
C TYR A 134 6.26 34.39 -28.90
N TRP A 135 6.40 33.62 -27.81
CA TRP A 135 6.48 34.16 -26.44
C TRP A 135 7.79 34.90 -26.13
N THR A 136 8.86 34.66 -26.91
CA THR A 136 10.19 35.24 -26.70
C THR A 136 10.50 36.35 -27.73
N VAL A 137 9.96 36.26 -28.94
CA VAL A 137 10.26 37.17 -30.05
C VAL A 137 9.41 38.45 -29.93
N ARG A 138 10.06 39.57 -29.61
CA ARG A 138 9.39 40.86 -29.35
C ARG A 138 8.72 41.51 -30.59
N ARG A 139 9.02 41.07 -31.82
CA ARG A 139 8.42 41.60 -33.06
C ARG A 139 8.36 40.54 -34.17
N VAL A 140 7.18 39.99 -34.42
CA VAL A 140 6.87 39.23 -35.64
C VAL A 140 6.45 40.23 -36.75
N PRO A 141 7.09 40.22 -37.94
CA PRO A 141 6.69 41.02 -39.10
C PRO A 141 5.22 40.81 -39.47
N THR A 142 4.52 41.88 -39.86
CA THR A 142 3.08 41.87 -40.18
C THR A 142 2.74 41.15 -41.47
N GLU A 143 3.68 41.11 -42.41
CA GLU A 143 3.61 40.36 -43.65
C GLU A 143 4.92 39.60 -43.82
N TRP A 144 4.82 38.36 -44.26
CA TRP A 144 5.95 37.54 -44.60
C TRP A 144 5.84 37.13 -46.05
N GLU A 145 6.94 37.25 -46.78
CA GLU A 145 7.00 36.83 -48.16
C GLU A 145 7.82 35.55 -48.24
N ILE A 146 7.17 34.46 -48.65
CA ILE A 146 7.85 33.24 -49.02
C ILE A 146 8.32 33.41 -50.45
N ARG A 147 9.65 33.52 -50.64
CA ARG A 147 10.26 33.69 -51.96
C ARG A 147 11.01 32.43 -52.35
N GLU A 148 10.75 31.97 -53.57
CA GLU A 148 11.52 30.88 -54.15
C GLU A 148 11.71 31.11 -55.66
N GLY A 149 12.92 31.52 -56.06
CA GLY A 149 13.20 31.89 -57.45
C GLY A 149 12.34 33.08 -57.92
N ALA A 150 11.50 32.85 -58.94
CA ALA A 150 10.58 33.86 -59.47
C ALA A 150 9.21 33.88 -58.76
N TYR A 151 8.96 32.91 -57.87
CA TYR A 151 7.67 32.75 -57.19
C TYR A 151 7.66 33.48 -55.85
N ARG A 152 6.50 34.06 -55.53
CA ARG A 152 6.26 34.76 -54.27
C ARG A 152 4.90 34.38 -53.71
N ALA A 153 4.86 33.96 -52.46
CA ALA A 153 3.64 33.88 -51.67
C ALA A 153 3.74 34.90 -50.54
N ILE A 154 2.67 35.67 -50.32
CA ILE A 154 2.65 36.70 -49.28
C ILE A 154 1.68 36.24 -48.20
N ILE A 155 2.23 35.84 -47.05
CA ILE A 155 1.44 35.60 -45.84
C ILE A 155 1.17 36.95 -45.21
N ARG A 156 -0.03 37.46 -45.47
CA ARG A 156 -0.53 38.67 -44.84
C ARG A 156 -1.08 38.30 -43.47
N SER A 157 -0.60 38.97 -42.42
CA SER A 157 -1.06 38.80 -41.04
C SER A 157 -0.62 37.49 -40.37
N THR A 158 0.68 37.23 -40.26
CA THR A 158 1.25 36.09 -39.49
C THR A 158 0.84 36.02 -38.03
N ARG A 159 0.56 37.16 -37.40
CA ARG A 159 -0.08 37.19 -36.07
C ARG A 159 -1.43 36.48 -36.05
N ALA A 160 -2.15 36.47 -37.18
CA ALA A 160 -3.40 35.73 -37.27
C ALA A 160 -3.15 34.21 -37.18
N LEU A 161 -2.17 33.71 -37.92
CA LEU A 161 -1.78 32.30 -37.86
C LEU A 161 -1.29 31.88 -36.46
N GLU A 162 -0.53 32.75 -35.79
CA GLU A 162 -0.13 32.53 -34.38
C GLU A 162 -1.33 32.30 -33.46
N HIS A 163 -2.35 33.17 -33.54
CA HIS A 163 -3.55 33.05 -32.72
C HIS A 163 -4.38 31.82 -33.09
N VAL A 164 -4.47 31.47 -34.38
CA VAL A 164 -5.15 30.25 -34.84
C VAL A 164 -4.45 29.01 -34.32
N PHE A 165 -3.14 28.89 -34.50
CA PHE A 165 -2.38 27.74 -34.00
C PHE A 165 -2.45 27.64 -32.49
N SER A 166 -2.25 28.73 -31.76
CA SER A 166 -2.30 28.72 -30.29
C SER A 166 -3.65 28.27 -29.77
N PHE A 167 -4.75 28.73 -30.39
CA PHE A 167 -6.10 28.33 -29.99
C PHE A 167 -6.41 26.88 -30.36
N ALA A 168 -6.01 26.41 -31.55
CA ALA A 168 -6.15 25.01 -31.95
C ALA A 168 -5.40 24.06 -31.00
N HIS A 169 -4.17 24.40 -30.63
CA HIS A 169 -3.37 23.62 -29.68
C HIS A 169 -4.00 23.58 -28.29
N LEU A 170 -4.55 24.71 -27.81
CA LEU A 170 -5.27 24.73 -26.55
C LEU A 170 -6.48 23.80 -26.57
N LEU A 171 -7.31 23.87 -27.61
CA LEU A 171 -8.48 23.01 -27.76
C LEU A 171 -8.10 21.53 -27.83
N TRP A 172 -7.02 21.20 -28.54
CA TRP A 172 -6.49 19.84 -28.57
C TRP A 172 -6.04 19.36 -27.19
N ASP A 173 -5.18 20.14 -26.52
CA ASP A 173 -4.63 19.77 -25.21
C ASP A 173 -5.72 19.59 -24.15
N VAL A 174 -6.80 20.38 -24.23
CA VAL A 174 -7.90 20.37 -23.26
C VAL A 174 -8.91 19.24 -23.53
N PHE A 175 -9.24 18.96 -24.79
CA PHE A 175 -10.39 18.09 -25.13
C PHE A 175 -10.04 16.81 -25.91
N LEU A 176 -8.93 16.79 -26.65
CA LEU A 176 -8.66 15.76 -27.66
C LEU A 176 -7.36 14.96 -27.42
N SER A 177 -6.56 15.35 -26.43
CA SER A 177 -5.34 14.63 -26.06
C SER A 177 -5.63 13.45 -25.10
N ASP A 178 -5.05 12.29 -25.38
CA ASP A 178 -5.10 11.07 -24.55
C ASP A 178 -3.74 10.77 -23.89
N SER A 179 -3.64 9.67 -23.14
CA SER A 179 -2.36 9.25 -22.51
C SER A 179 -1.27 8.96 -23.55
N THR A 180 -1.64 8.43 -24.72
CA THR A 180 -0.68 8.09 -25.79
C THR A 180 -0.08 9.33 -26.45
N THR A 181 -0.84 10.43 -26.48
CA THR A 181 -0.46 11.71 -27.10
C THR A 181 -0.05 12.77 -26.08
N SER A 182 0.06 12.41 -24.79
CA SER A 182 0.35 13.32 -23.68
C SER A 182 1.68 14.05 -23.81
N ILE A 183 2.71 13.35 -24.31
CA ILE A 183 4.05 13.88 -24.59
C ILE A 183 4.07 14.90 -25.73
N LEU A 184 3.02 14.93 -26.56
CA LEU A 184 2.88 15.85 -27.70
C LEU A 184 2.08 17.11 -27.34
N ARG A 185 1.81 17.37 -26.05
CA ARG A 185 1.04 18.56 -25.61
C ARG A 185 1.89 19.81 -25.60
N ARG A 186 1.34 20.93 -26.09
CA ARG A 186 2.05 22.23 -26.14
C ARG A 186 1.92 23.04 -24.85
N PHE A 187 0.77 22.97 -24.18
CA PHE A 187 0.45 23.69 -22.94
C PHE A 187 0.37 22.74 -21.75
N ALA A 188 1.28 21.77 -21.68
CA ALA A 188 1.27 20.66 -20.72
C ALA A 188 1.25 21.11 -19.24
N GLU A 189 1.70 22.31 -18.91
CA GLU A 189 1.77 22.80 -17.52
C GLU A 189 0.66 23.81 -17.16
N GLN A 190 -0.23 24.18 -18.10
CA GLN A 190 -1.03 25.41 -17.97
C GLN A 190 -2.53 25.25 -17.68
N GLY A 191 -2.96 24.28 -16.87
CA GLY A 191 -4.31 24.24 -16.30
C GLY A 191 -5.12 22.95 -16.54
N PRO A 192 -6.39 22.89 -16.06
CA PRO A 192 -7.19 21.67 -16.03
C PRO A 192 -7.56 21.15 -17.43
N ARG A 193 -7.81 19.84 -17.52
CA ARG A 193 -8.12 19.10 -18.76
C ARG A 193 -9.33 18.21 -18.55
N LEU A 194 -10.04 17.92 -19.64
CA LEU A 194 -11.04 16.86 -19.63
C LEU A 194 -10.42 15.56 -20.15
N PRO A 195 -10.83 14.40 -19.60
CA PRO A 195 -10.43 13.11 -20.16
C PRO A 195 -10.84 12.98 -21.64
N TYR A 196 -10.00 12.32 -22.44
CA TYR A 196 -10.30 12.04 -23.85
C TYR A 196 -11.63 11.31 -24.02
N GLY A 197 -12.45 11.75 -24.98
CA GLY A 197 -13.75 11.15 -25.30
C GLY A 197 -14.92 11.68 -24.46
N VAL A 198 -14.68 12.57 -23.49
CA VAL A 198 -15.75 13.27 -22.74
C VAL A 198 -16.30 14.47 -23.51
N ALA A 199 -15.52 15.02 -24.44
CA ALA A 199 -15.91 16.17 -25.22
C ALA A 199 -15.51 16.03 -26.69
N SER A 200 -16.27 16.68 -27.57
CA SER A 200 -15.93 16.88 -28.97
C SER A 200 -15.92 18.36 -29.30
N VAL A 201 -15.06 18.74 -30.26
CA VAL A 201 -14.88 20.12 -30.69
C VAL A 201 -15.15 20.19 -32.18
N ALA A 202 -16.02 21.11 -32.58
CA ALA A 202 -16.29 21.43 -33.97
C ALA A 202 -16.28 22.94 -34.16
N ALA A 203 -15.58 23.44 -35.17
CA ALA A 203 -15.63 24.87 -35.51
C ALA A 203 -16.34 25.05 -36.85
N ASP A 204 -17.33 25.95 -36.86
CA ASP A 204 -17.97 26.43 -38.08
C ASP A 204 -17.53 27.88 -38.32
N SER A 205 -16.52 28.03 -39.16
CA SER A 205 -15.97 29.34 -39.53
C SER A 205 -16.93 30.19 -40.36
N ARG A 206 -17.93 29.60 -41.03
CA ARG A 206 -18.95 30.33 -41.81
C ARG A 206 -20.00 30.95 -40.89
N GLU A 207 -20.45 30.21 -39.89
CA GLU A 207 -21.36 30.70 -38.86
C GLU A 207 -20.63 31.54 -37.79
N GLY A 208 -19.31 31.41 -37.71
CA GLY A 208 -18.48 32.07 -36.72
C GLY A 208 -18.69 31.50 -35.32
N ILE A 209 -18.94 30.19 -35.22
CA ILE A 209 -19.26 29.50 -33.96
C ILE A 209 -18.28 28.37 -33.74
N VAL A 210 -17.74 28.27 -32.53
CA VAL A 210 -17.04 27.07 -32.06
C VAL A 210 -18.01 26.31 -31.16
N ARG A 211 -18.37 25.09 -31.53
CA ARG A 211 -19.23 24.20 -30.75
C ARG A 211 -18.38 23.23 -29.95
N ILE A 212 -18.63 23.15 -28.66
CA ILE A 212 -18.04 22.16 -27.77
C ILE A 212 -19.19 21.35 -27.17
N THR A 213 -19.25 20.07 -27.51
CA THR A 213 -20.23 19.14 -26.95
C THR A 213 -19.54 18.33 -25.86
N CYS A 214 -20.10 18.34 -24.65
CA CYS A 214 -19.55 17.67 -23.48
C CYS A 214 -20.57 16.71 -22.88
N SER A 215 -20.15 15.46 -22.66
CA SER A 215 -20.93 14.40 -22.02
C SER A 215 -20.23 13.96 -20.73
N PRO A 216 -20.30 14.77 -19.65
CA PRO A 216 -19.68 14.41 -18.36
C PRO A 216 -20.26 13.10 -17.81
N GLN A 217 -19.38 12.14 -17.52
CA GLN A 217 -19.75 10.81 -17.02
C GLN A 217 -19.75 10.72 -15.49
N ILE A 218 -19.03 11.65 -14.84
CA ILE A 218 -18.88 11.75 -13.37
C ILE A 218 -18.99 13.21 -12.88
N PRO A 219 -19.43 13.44 -11.63
CA PRO A 219 -19.54 14.78 -11.03
C PRO A 219 -18.26 15.62 -11.12
N TYR A 220 -17.10 15.02 -10.92
CA TYR A 220 -15.82 15.72 -11.06
C TYR A 220 -15.60 16.32 -12.47
N GLN A 221 -15.97 15.60 -13.53
CA GLN A 221 -15.88 16.14 -14.90
C GLN A 221 -16.82 17.34 -15.08
N ALA A 222 -18.02 17.29 -14.49
CA ALA A 222 -18.95 18.40 -14.52
C ALA A 222 -18.42 19.62 -13.74
N TYR A 223 -17.72 19.39 -12.62
CA TYR A 223 -17.02 20.43 -11.87
C TYR A 223 -15.90 21.07 -12.71
N LEU A 224 -15.04 20.25 -13.34
CA LEU A 224 -13.95 20.72 -14.21
C LEU A 224 -14.43 21.57 -15.39
N LEU A 225 -15.65 21.31 -15.90
CA LEU A 225 -16.21 22.09 -17.00
C LEU A 225 -16.25 23.59 -16.70
N GLY A 226 -16.47 24.00 -15.43
CA GLY A 226 -16.44 25.41 -15.05
C GLY A 226 -15.08 26.07 -15.34
N THR A 227 -14.01 25.51 -14.78
CA THR A 227 -12.65 26.04 -14.94
C THR A 227 -12.13 25.90 -16.37
N VAL A 228 -12.45 24.79 -17.04
CA VAL A 228 -12.13 24.58 -18.47
C VAL A 228 -12.85 25.61 -19.33
N LYS A 229 -14.13 25.86 -19.07
CA LYS A 229 -14.93 26.85 -19.79
C LYS A 229 -14.34 28.25 -19.65
N GLU A 230 -13.99 28.68 -18.45
CA GLU A 230 -13.35 29.98 -18.22
C GLU A 230 -12.03 30.12 -18.99
N ARG A 231 -11.17 29.08 -18.95
CA ARG A 231 -9.88 29.07 -19.67
C ARG A 231 -10.07 29.17 -21.17
N VAL A 232 -10.96 28.35 -21.74
CA VAL A 232 -11.22 28.30 -23.18
C VAL A 232 -11.92 29.57 -23.64
N GLU A 233 -12.88 30.10 -22.90
CA GLU A 233 -13.58 31.36 -23.22
C GLU A 233 -12.63 32.57 -23.17
N SER A 234 -11.71 32.60 -22.19
CA SER A 234 -10.67 33.62 -22.10
C SER A 234 -9.72 33.58 -23.30
N ALA A 235 -9.29 32.38 -23.71
CA ALA A 235 -8.47 32.20 -24.90
C ALA A 235 -9.24 32.52 -26.19
N PHE A 236 -10.51 32.11 -26.30
CA PHE A 236 -11.38 32.42 -27.44
C PHE A 236 -11.62 33.92 -27.56
N LYS A 237 -11.79 34.64 -26.45
CA LYS A 237 -11.90 36.11 -26.45
C LYS A 237 -10.67 36.75 -27.08
N LYS A 238 -9.47 36.33 -26.69
CA LYS A 238 -8.21 36.83 -27.27
C LYS A 238 -8.10 36.48 -28.76
N PHE A 239 -8.41 35.24 -29.14
CA PHE A 239 -8.46 34.77 -30.52
C PHE A 239 -9.41 35.63 -31.37
N ARG A 240 -10.64 35.83 -30.89
CA ARG A 240 -11.69 36.61 -31.55
C ARG A 240 -11.30 38.08 -31.70
N GLU A 241 -10.80 38.72 -30.63
CA GLU A 241 -10.38 40.13 -30.65
C GLU A 241 -9.21 40.37 -31.62
N ALA A 242 -8.30 39.39 -31.73
CA ALA A 242 -7.15 39.52 -32.62
C ALA A 242 -7.51 39.34 -34.11
N LEU A 243 -8.51 38.51 -34.41
CA LEU A 243 -8.83 38.04 -35.77
C LEU A 243 -10.06 38.68 -36.40
N ASN A 244 -11.11 38.98 -35.64
CA ASN A 244 -12.37 39.44 -36.21
C ASN A 244 -12.19 40.71 -37.06
N GLY A 245 -12.82 40.71 -38.24
CA GLY A 245 -12.71 41.81 -39.21
C GLY A 245 -11.45 41.77 -40.08
N LYS A 246 -10.58 40.77 -39.91
CA LYS A 246 -9.43 40.49 -40.79
C LYS A 246 -9.66 39.18 -41.53
N LEU A 247 -9.18 39.09 -42.78
CA LEU A 247 -9.09 37.83 -43.55
C LEU A 247 -10.37 36.95 -43.55
N GLY A 248 -11.55 37.58 -43.53
CA GLY A 248 -12.83 36.86 -43.52
C GLY A 248 -13.28 36.32 -42.15
N PHE A 249 -12.49 36.46 -41.09
CA PHE A 249 -12.84 35.97 -39.75
C PHE A 249 -14.00 36.79 -39.13
N GLN A 250 -15.07 36.11 -38.73
CA GLN A 250 -16.24 36.69 -38.07
C GLN A 250 -16.80 35.80 -36.96
N TYR A 251 -15.97 35.45 -35.97
CA TYR A 251 -16.42 34.62 -34.84
C TYR A 251 -17.30 35.41 -33.86
N ARG A 252 -18.46 34.86 -33.50
CA ARG A 252 -19.44 35.48 -32.60
C ARG A 252 -19.29 34.97 -31.18
N SER A 253 -19.34 33.66 -31.01
CA SER A 253 -19.42 33.00 -29.69
C SER A 253 -18.88 31.58 -29.73
N ILE A 254 -18.60 31.05 -28.55
CA ILE A 254 -18.44 29.63 -28.31
C ILE A 254 -19.75 29.09 -27.73
N VAL A 255 -20.21 27.94 -28.22
CA VAL A 255 -21.46 27.29 -27.79
C VAL A 255 -21.09 26.01 -27.07
N TRP A 256 -21.62 25.86 -25.86
CA TRP A 256 -21.43 24.68 -25.03
C TRP A 256 -22.71 23.87 -25.00
N GLU A 257 -22.65 22.64 -25.48
CA GLU A 257 -23.73 21.66 -25.40
C GLU A 257 -23.32 20.65 -24.34
N ILE A 258 -23.81 20.83 -23.12
CA ILE A 258 -23.49 19.95 -21.99
C ILE A 258 -24.68 19.03 -21.79
N GLU A 259 -24.47 17.73 -21.96
CA GLU A 259 -25.48 16.73 -21.64
C GLU A 259 -25.69 16.69 -20.12
N ASP A 260 -26.95 16.61 -19.68
CA ASP A 260 -27.30 16.57 -18.26
C ASP A 260 -26.72 15.33 -17.59
N VAL A 261 -26.00 15.54 -16.48
CA VAL A 261 -25.53 14.45 -15.63
C VAL A 261 -26.76 13.88 -14.89
N ALA A 262 -27.16 12.65 -15.21
CA ALA A 262 -28.32 11.98 -14.62
C ALA A 262 -28.37 12.14 -13.09
N PRO A 263 -29.49 12.52 -12.44
CA PRO A 263 -29.58 12.84 -11.00
C PRO A 263 -29.13 11.74 -10.02
N GLU A 264 -28.92 10.52 -10.50
CA GLU A 264 -28.59 9.32 -9.73
C GLU A 264 -27.34 9.46 -8.83
N TRP A 265 -26.41 10.38 -9.16
CA TRP A 265 -25.22 10.66 -8.34
C TRP A 265 -25.54 11.41 -7.04
N MET A 266 -26.68 12.11 -6.93
CA MET A 266 -27.09 12.80 -5.71
C MET A 266 -27.67 11.85 -4.65
N ASP A 267 -28.21 10.69 -5.07
CA ASP A 267 -28.89 9.72 -4.20
C ASP A 267 -27.94 8.66 -3.58
N ALA A 268 -26.67 8.60 -4.01
CA ALA A 268 -25.68 7.63 -3.49
C ALA A 268 -25.34 7.81 -1.99
N ALA A 269 -25.89 8.83 -1.33
CA ALA A 269 -25.65 9.14 0.08
C ALA A 269 -26.21 8.10 1.07
N HIS A 270 -27.09 7.17 0.65
CA HIS A 270 -27.80 6.30 1.60
C HIS A 270 -27.85 4.81 1.22
N PRO A 271 -26.90 4.01 1.74
CA PRO A 271 -27.18 2.64 2.16
C PRO A 271 -27.32 2.58 3.69
N SER A 272 -28.27 1.77 4.16
CA SER A 272 -28.60 1.51 5.55
C SER A 272 -27.45 0.81 6.30
N GLU A 273 -26.70 1.56 7.11
CA GLU A 273 -25.80 0.97 8.10
C GLU A 273 -26.62 0.49 9.31
N PRO A 274 -26.45 -0.77 9.76
CA PRO A 274 -27.23 -1.34 10.87
C PRO A 274 -26.93 -0.70 12.25
N LEU A 275 -25.84 0.05 12.39
CA LEU A 275 -25.55 0.88 13.57
C LEU A 275 -25.50 2.34 13.15
N ALA A 276 -26.59 3.07 13.37
CA ALA A 276 -26.70 4.52 13.15
C ALA A 276 -25.90 5.35 14.18
N PHE A 277 -24.71 4.90 14.59
CA PHE A 277 -23.83 5.64 15.50
C PHE A 277 -23.20 6.86 14.82
N TYR A 278 -22.99 6.79 13.49
CA TYR A 278 -22.40 7.84 12.66
C TYR A 278 -23.39 8.45 11.68
N ALA A 279 -24.69 8.42 11.97
CA ALA A 279 -25.68 9.14 11.17
C ALA A 279 -25.52 10.65 11.37
N VAL A 280 -24.39 11.20 10.90
CA VAL A 280 -24.25 12.60 10.60
C VAL A 280 -25.28 12.88 9.52
N ARG A 281 -26.36 13.54 9.93
CA ARG A 281 -27.33 14.17 9.03
C ARG A 281 -26.59 15.30 8.33
N ASP A 282 -25.89 15.00 7.24
CA ASP A 282 -25.38 16.06 6.38
C ASP A 282 -25.67 15.82 4.92
N SER A 283 -25.89 16.93 4.23
CA SER A 283 -26.17 17.00 2.80
C SER A 283 -24.99 16.48 2.00
N GLY A 284 -25.24 15.70 0.95
CA GLY A 284 -24.19 15.17 0.07
C GLY A 284 -23.29 16.25 -0.54
N GLU A 285 -23.74 17.51 -0.58
CA GLU A 285 -23.05 18.66 -1.18
C GLU A 285 -21.65 18.92 -0.59
N ARG A 286 -21.47 18.84 0.74
CA ARG A 286 -20.15 19.04 1.36
C ARG A 286 -19.13 18.02 0.87
N TRP A 287 -19.51 16.74 0.87
CA TRP A 287 -18.63 15.65 0.49
C TRP A 287 -18.22 15.73 -0.99
N TRP A 288 -19.13 16.22 -1.84
CA TRP A 288 -18.79 16.51 -3.24
C TRP A 288 -17.77 17.65 -3.37
N GLY A 289 -17.87 18.70 -2.54
CA GLY A 289 -16.87 19.77 -2.49
C GLY A 289 -15.48 19.27 -2.07
N GLU A 290 -15.40 18.47 -1.00
CA GLU A 290 -14.13 17.86 -0.55
C GLU A 290 -13.56 16.89 -1.60
N ALA A 291 -14.41 16.07 -2.22
CA ALA A 291 -14.00 15.15 -3.28
C ALA A 291 -13.42 15.90 -4.49
N ALA A 292 -14.02 17.01 -4.89
CA ALA A 292 -13.54 17.85 -5.97
C ALA A 292 -12.13 18.40 -5.67
N LEU A 293 -11.88 18.91 -4.46
CA LEU A 293 -10.55 19.40 -4.06
C LEU A 293 -9.48 18.30 -4.12
N VAL A 294 -9.82 17.09 -3.65
CA VAL A 294 -8.90 15.94 -3.68
C VAL A 294 -8.58 15.53 -5.12
N LEU A 295 -9.59 15.48 -5.99
CA LEU A 295 -9.39 15.12 -7.40
C LEU A 295 -8.62 16.21 -8.16
N ASP A 296 -8.88 17.49 -7.90
CA ASP A 296 -8.10 18.60 -8.48
C ASP A 296 -6.61 18.46 -8.14
N GLY A 297 -6.27 18.20 -6.87
CA GLY A 297 -4.89 17.94 -6.45
C GLY A 297 -4.31 16.72 -7.15
N LEU A 298 -5.05 15.61 -7.18
CA LEU A 298 -4.63 14.35 -7.79
C LEU A 298 -4.31 14.49 -9.29
N PHE A 299 -5.20 15.12 -10.06
CA PHE A 299 -5.03 15.25 -11.51
C PHE A 299 -4.04 16.34 -11.91
N LYS A 300 -3.80 17.31 -11.02
CA LYS A 300 -2.78 18.35 -11.23
C LYS A 300 -1.38 17.82 -10.95
N ASP A 301 -1.18 17.16 -9.80
CA ASP A 301 0.14 16.81 -9.30
C ASP A 301 0.50 15.33 -9.52
N GLY A 302 -0.45 14.48 -9.94
CA GLY A 302 -0.29 13.02 -10.06
C GLY A 302 -0.50 12.28 -8.73
N HIS A 303 -0.54 13.00 -7.62
CA HIS A 303 -0.72 12.43 -6.29
C HIS A 303 -1.45 13.42 -5.39
N VAL A 304 -2.07 12.91 -4.33
CA VAL A 304 -2.72 13.72 -3.30
C VAL A 304 -2.59 13.04 -1.94
N ILE A 305 -2.31 13.83 -0.91
CA ILE A 305 -2.33 13.37 0.48
C ILE A 305 -3.54 13.98 1.16
N VAL A 306 -4.47 13.15 1.60
CA VAL A 306 -5.64 13.56 2.36
C VAL A 306 -5.38 13.31 3.83
N THR A 307 -5.28 14.38 4.60
CA THR A 307 -5.11 14.31 6.05
C THR A 307 -6.30 14.93 6.78
N GLY A 308 -6.41 14.69 8.07
CA GLY A 308 -7.48 15.22 8.90
C GLY A 308 -7.51 14.48 10.23
N SER A 309 -8.21 15.06 11.21
CA SER A 309 -8.29 14.46 12.53
C SER A 309 -8.93 13.06 12.50
N ALA A 310 -8.71 12.31 13.57
CA ALA A 310 -9.40 11.04 13.77
C ALA A 310 -10.93 11.20 13.59
N GLY A 311 -11.54 10.32 12.78
CA GLY A 311 -13.00 10.30 12.58
C GLY A 311 -13.58 11.35 11.62
N CYS A 312 -12.76 12.18 10.96
CA CYS A 312 -13.27 13.17 10.00
C CYS A 312 -13.87 12.57 8.70
N GLY A 313 -13.85 11.24 8.54
CA GLY A 313 -14.49 10.53 7.44
C GLY A 313 -13.63 10.37 6.17
N LYS A 314 -12.30 10.33 6.30
CA LYS A 314 -11.35 10.06 5.20
C LYS A 314 -11.71 8.82 4.37
N THR A 315 -11.84 7.65 5.01
CA THR A 315 -12.24 6.39 4.35
C THR A 315 -13.62 6.51 3.69
N ARG A 316 -14.57 7.21 4.33
CA ARG A 316 -15.91 7.45 3.76
C ARG A 316 -15.83 8.32 2.50
N LEU A 317 -15.03 9.39 2.49
CA LEU A 317 -14.79 10.21 1.31
C LEU A 317 -14.23 9.34 0.18
N LEU A 318 -13.23 8.53 0.49
CA LEU A 318 -12.60 7.62 -0.47
C LEU A 318 -13.60 6.62 -1.05
N GLU A 319 -14.24 5.80 -0.20
CA GLU A 319 -15.11 4.71 -0.63
C GLU A 319 -16.40 5.17 -1.29
N ARG A 320 -17.01 6.27 -0.82
CA ARG A 320 -18.34 6.70 -1.29
C ARG A 320 -18.30 7.76 -2.37
N PHE A 321 -17.24 8.58 -2.43
CA PHE A 321 -17.18 9.71 -3.35
C PHE A 321 -16.04 9.60 -4.35
N LEU A 322 -14.84 9.15 -3.96
CA LEU A 322 -13.69 9.10 -4.88
C LEU A 322 -13.67 7.82 -5.72
N LEU A 323 -13.61 6.64 -5.08
CA LEU A 323 -13.47 5.35 -5.77
C LEU A 323 -14.60 5.07 -6.77
N PRO A 324 -15.90 5.29 -6.46
CA PRO A 324 -16.98 5.00 -7.41
C PRO A 324 -16.89 5.85 -8.68
N GLN A 325 -16.44 7.11 -8.58
CA GLN A 325 -16.22 7.97 -9.73
C GLN A 325 -15.06 7.47 -10.59
N LEU A 326 -13.94 7.15 -9.95
CA LEU A 326 -12.74 6.68 -10.66
C LEU A 326 -13.01 5.33 -11.32
N GLN A 327 -13.62 4.37 -10.62
CA GLN A 327 -13.92 3.03 -11.13
C GLN A 327 -14.94 3.02 -12.29
N LYS A 328 -15.82 4.02 -12.36
CA LYS A 328 -16.77 4.16 -13.46
C LYS A 328 -16.08 4.56 -14.76
N VAL A 329 -15.00 5.34 -14.68
CA VAL A 329 -14.31 5.93 -15.85
C VAL A 329 -13.05 5.17 -16.21
N PHE A 330 -12.33 4.67 -15.21
CA PHE A 330 -11.01 4.06 -15.37
C PHE A 330 -11.06 2.59 -14.96
N GLN A 331 -10.43 1.75 -15.79
CA GLN A 331 -10.36 0.31 -15.56
C GLN A 331 -9.43 -0.06 -14.38
N ASN A 332 -8.35 0.69 -14.21
CA ASN A 332 -7.27 0.36 -13.28
C ASN A 332 -7.35 1.24 -12.03
N VAL A 333 -8.29 0.95 -11.13
CA VAL A 333 -8.47 1.67 -9.87
C VAL A 333 -8.44 0.70 -8.71
N TYR A 334 -7.45 0.85 -7.84
CA TYR A 334 -7.15 -0.08 -6.76
C TYR A 334 -7.09 0.65 -5.43
N TRP A 335 -7.57 -0.01 -4.39
CA TRP A 335 -7.60 0.51 -3.04
C TRP A 335 -7.13 -0.56 -2.06
N SER A 336 -6.30 -0.16 -1.10
CA SER A 336 -5.88 -1.01 0.00
C SER A 336 -5.79 -0.19 1.28
N GLU A 337 -6.27 -0.78 2.36
CA GLU A 337 -5.86 -0.36 3.70
C GLU A 337 -4.42 -0.81 3.97
N VAL A 338 -3.65 0.03 4.66
CA VAL A 338 -2.31 -0.28 5.12
C VAL A 338 -2.38 -1.19 6.34
N TRP A 339 -1.69 -2.33 6.27
CA TRP A 339 -1.45 -3.23 7.41
C TRP A 339 0.04 -3.60 7.48
N GLU A 340 0.40 -4.86 7.69
CA GLU A 340 1.78 -5.29 7.94
C GLU A 340 2.68 -5.24 6.69
N ARG A 341 2.10 -5.38 5.49
CA ARG A 341 2.80 -5.53 4.21
C ARG A 341 2.13 -4.64 3.14
N PRO A 342 2.29 -3.30 3.19
CA PRO A 342 1.50 -2.36 2.40
C PRO A 342 1.53 -2.63 0.88
N VAL A 343 2.72 -2.94 0.35
CA VAL A 343 2.88 -3.26 -1.08
C VAL A 343 2.27 -4.64 -1.41
N GLY A 344 2.37 -5.58 -0.48
CA GLY A 344 1.76 -6.91 -0.61
C GLY A 344 0.24 -6.84 -0.63
N GLU A 345 -0.35 -6.08 0.29
CA GLU A 345 -1.81 -5.87 0.38
C GLU A 345 -2.35 -5.15 -0.84
N LEU A 346 -1.68 -4.08 -1.30
CA LEU A 346 -2.06 -3.40 -2.54
C LEU A 346 -1.99 -4.35 -3.74
N ARG A 347 -1.00 -5.25 -3.79
CA ARG A 347 -0.92 -6.26 -4.84
C ARG A 347 -2.06 -7.27 -4.76
N GLU A 348 -2.52 -7.66 -3.57
CA GLU A 348 -3.73 -8.49 -3.44
C GLU A 348 -4.97 -7.76 -3.93
N ALA A 349 -5.10 -6.47 -3.63
CA ALA A 349 -6.20 -5.65 -4.13
C ALA A 349 -6.21 -5.65 -5.68
N VAL A 350 -5.03 -5.48 -6.31
CA VAL A 350 -4.90 -5.59 -7.78
C VAL A 350 -5.31 -6.97 -8.28
N ALA A 351 -4.81 -8.04 -7.64
CA ALA A 351 -5.10 -9.42 -8.01
C ALA A 351 -6.61 -9.72 -7.93
N ALA A 352 -7.28 -9.26 -6.86
CA ALA A 352 -8.71 -9.42 -6.65
C ALA A 352 -9.55 -8.72 -7.73
N THR A 353 -9.18 -7.48 -8.10
CA THR A 353 -9.90 -6.72 -9.14
C THR A 353 -9.65 -7.29 -10.54
N THR A 354 -8.44 -7.78 -10.81
CA THR A 354 -8.07 -8.37 -12.12
C THR A 354 -8.48 -9.85 -12.26
N LYS A 355 -8.94 -10.49 -11.17
CA LYS A 355 -9.23 -11.93 -11.07
C LYS A 355 -8.04 -12.83 -11.36
N GLU A 356 -6.82 -12.36 -11.08
CA GLU A 356 -5.60 -13.15 -11.18
C GLU A 356 -5.31 -13.82 -9.83
N GLU A 357 -5.17 -15.15 -9.79
CA GLU A 357 -5.04 -15.88 -8.51
C GLU A 357 -3.74 -15.54 -7.76
N GLN A 358 -2.63 -15.23 -8.45
CA GLN A 358 -1.38 -14.74 -7.85
C GLN A 358 -0.56 -13.89 -8.82
N LEU A 359 -0.23 -12.66 -8.41
CA LEU A 359 0.76 -11.81 -9.08
C LEU A 359 2.16 -12.23 -8.62
N SER A 360 2.84 -13.06 -9.41
CA SER A 360 4.21 -13.53 -9.12
C SER A 360 5.27 -12.44 -9.28
N SER A 361 4.93 -11.36 -9.98
CA SER A 361 5.81 -10.22 -10.24
C SER A 361 5.83 -9.20 -9.10
N ASP A 362 6.91 -8.42 -9.06
CA ASP A 362 7.03 -7.26 -8.20
C ASP A 362 6.08 -6.13 -8.66
N MET A 363 5.75 -5.20 -7.75
CA MET A 363 4.71 -4.20 -8.02
C MET A 363 5.02 -3.30 -9.22
N VAL A 364 6.31 -3.00 -9.47
CA VAL A 364 6.74 -2.20 -10.64
C VAL A 364 6.39 -2.92 -11.94
N SER A 365 6.67 -4.22 -12.03
CA SER A 365 6.29 -5.04 -13.18
C SER A 365 4.77 -5.15 -13.35
N VAL A 366 4.02 -5.26 -12.24
CA VAL A 366 2.55 -5.23 -12.28
C VAL A 366 2.05 -3.90 -12.84
N CYS A 367 2.58 -2.77 -12.36
CA CYS A 367 2.24 -1.44 -12.85
C CYS A 367 2.57 -1.26 -14.32
N ASN A 368 3.75 -1.69 -14.79
CA ASN A 368 4.12 -1.60 -16.20
C ASN A 368 3.12 -2.30 -17.11
N ARG A 369 2.64 -3.47 -16.70
CA ARG A 369 1.61 -4.22 -17.45
C ARG A 369 0.25 -3.51 -17.41
N LEU A 370 -0.18 -3.03 -16.24
CA LEU A 370 -1.47 -2.33 -16.11
C LEU A 370 -1.48 -1.00 -16.87
N HIS A 371 -0.36 -0.28 -16.84
CA HIS A 371 -0.16 0.99 -17.52
C HIS A 371 -0.34 0.87 -19.04
N GLN A 372 -0.02 -0.29 -19.65
CA GLN A 372 -0.30 -0.55 -21.07
C GLN A 372 -1.81 -0.53 -21.39
N ALA A 373 -2.68 -0.82 -20.43
CA ALA A 373 -4.13 -0.78 -20.60
C ALA A 373 -4.75 0.58 -20.29
N GLY A 374 -4.01 1.50 -19.66
CA GLY A 374 -4.44 2.86 -19.36
C GLY A 374 -3.96 3.39 -18.00
N PRO A 375 -4.41 4.61 -17.62
CA PRO A 375 -4.05 5.24 -16.35
C PRO A 375 -4.38 4.36 -15.14
N CYS A 376 -3.49 4.32 -14.15
CA CYS A 376 -3.65 3.52 -12.94
C CYS A 376 -3.78 4.41 -11.71
N PHE A 377 -4.76 4.10 -10.85
CA PHE A 377 -5.02 4.82 -9.61
C PHE A 377 -4.82 3.87 -8.44
N PHE A 378 -4.00 4.25 -7.48
CA PHE A 378 -3.75 3.50 -6.25
C PHE A 378 -4.12 4.36 -5.04
N ALA A 379 -5.06 3.88 -4.25
CA ALA A 379 -5.46 4.50 -2.99
C ALA A 379 -4.90 3.70 -1.80
N LEU A 380 -4.12 4.36 -0.96
CA LEU A 380 -3.58 3.85 0.29
C LEU A 380 -4.32 4.51 1.45
N ASP A 381 -5.07 3.73 2.23
CA ASP A 381 -5.83 4.21 3.37
C ASP A 381 -5.22 3.76 4.71
N CYS A 382 -5.55 4.46 5.79
CA CYS A 382 -5.05 4.21 7.15
C CYS A 382 -3.52 4.28 7.26
N CYS A 383 -2.88 5.23 6.57
CA CYS A 383 -1.42 5.35 6.53
C CYS A 383 -0.79 5.64 7.90
N GLU A 384 -1.55 6.12 8.89
CA GLU A 384 -1.10 6.25 10.28
C GLU A 384 -0.57 4.93 10.86
N ARG A 385 -1.00 3.78 10.33
CA ARG A 385 -0.52 2.44 10.74
C ARG A 385 0.91 2.15 10.29
N LEU A 386 1.47 2.94 9.36
CA LEU A 386 2.85 2.77 8.89
C LEU A 386 3.86 2.88 10.02
N GLU A 387 3.56 3.60 11.10
CA GLU A 387 4.42 3.67 12.29
C GLU A 387 4.86 2.27 12.77
N ASN A 388 3.92 1.33 12.77
CA ASN A 388 4.08 -0.04 13.26
C ASN A 388 4.59 -1.04 12.20
N VAL A 389 4.80 -0.58 10.96
CA VAL A 389 5.28 -1.43 9.87
C VAL A 389 6.81 -1.57 9.92
N SER A 390 7.32 -2.77 9.61
CA SER A 390 8.76 -3.00 9.59
C SER A 390 9.47 -2.10 8.56
N GLU A 391 10.69 -1.64 8.88
CA GLU A 391 11.49 -0.79 7.98
C GLU A 391 11.71 -1.39 6.60
N GLY A 392 11.82 -2.72 6.50
CA GLY A 392 11.95 -3.41 5.22
C GLY A 392 10.71 -3.30 4.32
N GLU A 393 9.51 -3.28 4.91
CA GLU A 393 8.26 -3.07 4.16
C GLU A 393 8.02 -1.58 3.85
N LYS A 394 8.40 -0.66 4.76
CA LYS A 394 8.40 0.79 4.49
C LYS A 394 9.28 1.15 3.31
N GLU A 395 10.47 0.56 3.21
CA GLU A 395 11.40 0.77 2.09
C GLU A 395 10.82 0.25 0.76
N LYS A 396 10.11 -0.89 0.77
CA LYS A 396 9.40 -1.37 -0.43
C LYS A 396 8.30 -0.41 -0.86
N LEU A 397 7.53 0.10 0.10
CA LEU A 397 6.49 1.10 -0.17
C LEU A 397 7.09 2.37 -0.74
N LYS A 398 8.19 2.87 -0.16
CA LYS A 398 8.91 4.05 -0.66
C LYS A 398 9.34 3.87 -2.12
N ARG A 399 9.93 2.73 -2.48
CA ARG A 399 10.33 2.45 -3.87
C ARG A 399 9.15 2.43 -4.84
N PHE A 400 8.02 1.88 -4.41
CA PHE A 400 6.79 1.90 -5.19
C PHE A 400 6.26 3.32 -5.38
N VAL A 401 6.26 4.13 -4.33
CA VAL A 401 5.86 5.54 -4.40
C VAL A 401 6.79 6.32 -5.32
N ASP A 402 8.11 6.22 -5.12
CA ASP A 402 9.12 6.90 -5.96
C ASP A 402 8.91 6.55 -7.45
N TYR A 403 8.64 5.28 -7.77
CA TYR A 403 8.31 4.85 -9.13
C TYR A 403 7.03 5.50 -9.68
N CYS A 404 5.96 5.58 -8.89
CA CYS A 404 4.73 6.25 -9.30
C CYS A 404 4.92 7.76 -9.54
N LEU A 405 5.83 8.41 -8.81
CA LEU A 405 6.15 9.83 -9.00
C LEU A 405 6.96 10.10 -10.28
N GLU A 406 7.70 9.12 -10.78
CA GLU A 406 8.52 9.24 -11.99
C GLU A 406 7.76 8.92 -13.29
N VAL A 407 6.66 8.17 -13.21
CA VAL A 407 5.92 7.65 -14.37
C VAL A 407 4.59 8.39 -14.56
N GLN A 408 4.35 8.89 -15.77
CA GLN A 408 3.08 9.55 -16.10
C GLN A 408 1.89 8.58 -16.05
N ASP A 409 0.71 9.10 -15.76
CA ASP A 409 -0.55 8.35 -15.65
C ASP A 409 -0.59 7.26 -14.55
N LEU A 410 0.33 7.31 -13.58
CA LEU A 410 0.22 6.63 -12.30
C LEU A 410 -0.20 7.62 -11.23
N TYR A 411 -1.35 7.39 -10.61
CA TYR A 411 -1.99 8.30 -9.67
C TYR A 411 -2.00 7.72 -8.25
N LEU A 412 -1.60 8.52 -7.25
CA LEU A 412 -1.57 8.10 -5.85
C LEU A 412 -2.55 8.92 -4.98
N ILE A 413 -3.43 8.24 -4.25
CA ILE A 413 -4.27 8.85 -3.21
C ILE A 413 -3.82 8.27 -1.87
N ILE A 414 -3.33 9.11 -0.97
CA ILE A 414 -2.77 8.68 0.32
C ILE A 414 -3.60 9.29 1.43
N LEU A 415 -4.15 8.47 2.32
CA LEU A 415 -5.00 8.95 3.42
C LEU A 415 -4.38 8.55 4.75
N GLY A 416 -4.29 9.51 5.67
CA GLY A 416 -3.78 9.27 7.01
C GLY A 416 -4.14 10.37 8.01
N ASP A 417 -3.85 10.12 9.28
CA ASP A 417 -4.18 11.06 10.36
C ASP A 417 -3.26 12.27 10.42
N LYS A 418 -3.80 13.40 10.89
CA LYS A 418 -3.06 14.65 11.04
C LYS A 418 -2.15 14.63 12.27
N GLU A 419 -2.58 13.94 13.32
CA GLU A 419 -1.97 13.95 14.64
C GLU A 419 -0.54 13.38 14.64
N ASN A 420 -0.29 12.32 13.87
CA ASN A 420 1.01 11.68 13.70
C ASN A 420 1.53 11.77 12.25
N PHE A 421 1.13 12.83 11.54
CA PHE A 421 1.44 13.03 10.11
C PHE A 421 2.92 12.75 9.77
N PHE A 422 3.85 13.32 10.54
CA PHE A 422 5.27 13.21 10.25
C PHE A 422 5.85 11.81 10.49
N ASP A 423 5.18 10.99 11.30
CA ASP A 423 5.63 9.64 11.64
C ASP A 423 5.36 8.68 10.48
N TRP A 424 4.19 8.80 9.86
CA TRP A 424 3.82 7.97 8.71
C TRP A 424 4.15 8.59 7.34
N TYR A 425 4.41 9.90 7.25
CA TYR A 425 4.72 10.57 5.98
C TYR A 425 6.07 10.14 5.36
N HIS A 426 6.96 9.50 6.13
CA HIS A 426 8.33 9.23 5.69
C HIS A 426 8.48 8.56 4.31
N PRO A 427 7.67 7.54 3.93
CA PRO A 427 7.75 6.91 2.60
C PRO A 427 7.31 7.83 1.44
N PHE A 428 6.72 8.98 1.74
CA PHE A 428 6.07 9.89 0.77
C PHE A 428 6.81 11.22 0.60
N LYS A 429 8.05 11.35 1.07
CA LYS A 429 8.85 12.60 1.01
C LYS A 429 9.04 13.19 -0.40
N GLY A 430 8.86 12.41 -1.46
CA GLY A 430 8.91 12.90 -2.85
C GLY A 430 7.68 13.71 -3.28
N ILE A 431 6.59 13.68 -2.49
CA ILE A 431 5.34 14.36 -2.79
C ILE A 431 5.43 15.85 -2.49
N ASN A 432 4.94 16.67 -3.42
CA ASN A 432 4.80 18.12 -3.24
C ASN A 432 3.82 18.44 -2.09
N LEU A 433 4.22 19.32 -1.18
CA LEU A 433 3.37 19.79 -0.07
C LEU A 433 2.10 20.50 -0.55
N SER A 434 2.07 21.06 -1.77
CA SER A 434 0.84 21.63 -2.35
C SER A 434 -0.25 20.59 -2.62
N ALA A 435 0.09 19.30 -2.64
CA ALA A 435 -0.82 18.19 -2.86
C ALA A 435 -1.47 17.68 -1.55
N ILE A 436 -1.28 18.37 -0.43
CA ILE A 436 -1.89 18.02 0.86
C ILE A 436 -3.25 18.70 0.98
N VAL A 437 -4.30 17.90 1.18
CA VAL A 437 -5.67 18.35 1.45
C VAL A 437 -6.04 17.96 2.88
N GLU A 438 -6.34 18.95 3.72
CA GLU A 438 -6.78 18.72 5.10
C GLU A 438 -8.31 18.75 5.20
N LEU A 439 -8.92 17.59 5.47
CA LEU A 439 -10.33 17.48 5.78
C LEU A 439 -10.63 18.04 7.17
N GLN A 440 -11.54 18.99 7.22
CA GLN A 440 -12.03 19.56 8.48
C GLN A 440 -12.98 18.58 9.18
N SER A 441 -12.92 18.53 10.51
CA SER A 441 -13.88 17.76 11.31
C SER A 441 -15.31 18.30 11.09
N MET A 442 -16.31 17.41 11.18
CA MET A 442 -17.71 17.76 10.92
C MET A 442 -18.28 18.73 11.98
N ASP A 443 -17.71 18.73 13.18
CA ASP A 443 -18.07 19.66 14.24
C ASP A 443 -17.07 20.82 14.25
N GLY A 444 -17.50 22.03 13.88
CA GLY A 444 -16.71 23.28 13.86
C GLY A 444 -16.17 23.75 15.24
N LYS A 445 -16.09 22.85 16.22
CA LYS A 445 -15.34 22.97 17.46
C LYS A 445 -14.73 21.60 17.68
N GLY A 446 -13.39 21.50 17.72
CA GLY A 446 -12.67 20.28 18.05
C GLY A 446 -13.10 19.71 19.40
N ARG A 447 -14.21 18.98 19.40
CA ARG A 447 -14.70 18.21 20.52
C ARG A 447 -14.10 16.83 20.39
N THR A 448 -13.50 16.41 21.51
CA THR A 448 -13.28 15.03 21.88
C THR A 448 -14.50 14.16 21.54
N PRO A 449 -14.30 12.86 21.26
CA PRO A 449 -15.38 11.91 20.99
C PRO A 449 -16.55 12.13 21.95
N LEU A 450 -17.77 12.16 21.42
CA LEU A 450 -19.01 12.28 22.21
C LEU A 450 -18.92 11.38 23.44
N ALA A 451 -18.91 11.99 24.63
CA ALA A 451 -18.78 11.27 25.88
C ALA A 451 -19.83 10.14 25.94
N TRP A 452 -19.39 8.96 26.38
CA TRP A 452 -20.17 7.72 26.52
C TRP A 452 -21.48 7.90 27.30
N ASP A 453 -21.60 8.98 28.06
CA ASP A 453 -22.72 9.35 28.93
C ASP A 453 -23.88 10.08 28.21
N SER A 454 -23.80 10.27 26.89
CA SER A 454 -24.84 10.94 26.09
C SER A 454 -25.87 9.96 25.50
N GLU A 455 -27.08 10.44 25.17
CA GLU A 455 -28.17 9.66 24.54
C GLU A 455 -27.73 8.90 23.27
N SER A 456 -26.63 9.30 22.63
CA SER A 456 -26.04 8.65 21.45
C SER A 456 -25.34 7.31 21.72
N GLY A 457 -24.94 7.00 22.96
CA GLY A 457 -24.29 5.71 23.30
C GLY A 457 -25.27 4.56 23.52
N GLU A 458 -26.55 4.87 23.73
CA GLU A 458 -27.61 3.92 24.09
C GLU A 458 -27.81 2.78 23.07
N PRO A 459 -27.78 3.01 21.73
CA PRO A 459 -27.93 1.93 20.75
C PRO A 459 -26.80 0.89 20.81
N LEU A 460 -25.56 1.33 21.07
CA LEU A 460 -24.43 0.41 21.20
C LEU A 460 -24.53 -0.40 22.49
N ARG A 461 -24.92 0.22 23.61
CA ARG A 461 -25.18 -0.49 24.88
C ARG A 461 -26.24 -1.56 24.70
N GLN A 462 -27.38 -1.24 24.08
CA GLN A 462 -28.45 -2.21 23.80
C GLN A 462 -27.98 -3.35 22.90
N THR A 463 -27.14 -3.05 21.90
CA THR A 463 -26.55 -4.06 21.01
C THR A 463 -25.65 -5.01 21.79
N ILE A 464 -24.74 -4.48 22.61
CA ILE A 464 -23.82 -5.29 23.44
C ILE A 464 -24.60 -6.10 24.49
N ASP A 465 -25.58 -5.50 25.15
CA ASP A 465 -26.44 -6.20 26.11
C ASP A 465 -27.18 -7.38 25.48
N THR A 466 -27.64 -7.21 24.24
CA THR A 466 -28.29 -8.28 23.48
C THR A 466 -27.31 -9.41 23.17
N MET A 467 -26.08 -9.09 22.78
CA MET A 467 -25.02 -10.09 22.58
C MET A 467 -24.69 -10.83 23.88
N LEU A 468 -24.48 -10.10 24.98
CA LEU A 468 -24.16 -10.68 26.29
C LEU A 468 -25.27 -11.60 26.83
N LYS A 469 -26.53 -11.37 26.45
CA LYS A 469 -27.66 -12.27 26.76
C LYS A 469 -27.64 -13.56 25.95
N LYS A 470 -27.16 -13.53 24.71
CA LYS A 470 -27.02 -14.71 23.84
C LYS A 470 -25.78 -15.54 24.16
N CYS A 471 -24.74 -14.90 24.69
CA CYS A 471 -23.47 -15.56 24.99
C CYS A 471 -23.57 -16.51 26.18
N GLY A 472 -23.13 -17.77 26.01
CA GLY A 472 -23.11 -18.76 27.10
C GLY A 472 -22.14 -18.43 28.25
N ASN A 473 -21.07 -17.68 27.98
CA ASN A 473 -20.12 -17.20 28.99
C ASN A 473 -19.71 -15.76 28.69
N LYS A 474 -20.11 -14.83 29.58
CA LYS A 474 -19.81 -13.40 29.43
C LYS A 474 -18.34 -13.08 29.58
N SER A 475 -17.60 -13.83 30.42
CA SER A 475 -16.16 -13.60 30.61
C SER A 475 -15.38 -13.97 29.35
N GLU A 476 -15.73 -15.09 28.71
CA GLU A 476 -15.08 -15.52 27.46
C GLU A 476 -15.35 -14.54 26.32
N PHE A 477 -16.59 -14.02 26.23
CA PHE A 477 -16.94 -12.97 25.27
C PHE A 477 -16.10 -11.71 25.48
N ARG A 478 -16.02 -11.21 26.72
CA ARG A 478 -15.20 -10.02 27.06
C ARG A 478 -13.72 -10.23 26.73
N GLU A 479 -13.20 -11.43 26.95
CA GLU A 479 -11.82 -11.78 26.62
C GLU A 479 -11.56 -11.71 25.11
N VAL A 480 -12.48 -12.21 24.27
CA VAL A 480 -12.39 -12.07 22.81
C VAL A 480 -12.46 -10.60 22.37
N VAL A 481 -13.37 -9.81 22.96
CA VAL A 481 -13.47 -8.38 22.66
C VAL A 481 -12.19 -7.64 23.07
N ALA A 482 -11.57 -7.98 24.20
CA ALA A 482 -10.29 -7.41 24.61
C ALA A 482 -9.15 -7.68 23.61
N VAL A 483 -9.18 -8.81 22.89
CA VAL A 483 -8.27 -9.09 21.76
C VAL A 483 -8.49 -8.13 20.61
N LEU A 484 -9.73 -7.96 20.19
CA LEU A 484 -10.09 -7.09 19.06
C LEU A 484 -9.84 -5.60 19.35
N VAL A 485 -10.00 -5.20 20.61
CA VAL A 485 -9.79 -3.82 21.07
C VAL A 485 -8.31 -3.44 21.14
N GLY A 486 -7.40 -4.41 21.20
CA GLY A 486 -5.95 -4.16 21.31
C GLY A 486 -5.57 -3.44 22.62
N ASN A 487 -4.33 -2.96 22.75
CA ASN A 487 -3.85 -2.20 23.92
C ASN A 487 -3.70 -0.70 23.65
N GLU A 488 -3.57 -0.31 22.39
CA GLU A 488 -3.31 1.05 21.99
C GLU A 488 -4.64 1.77 21.72
N PRO A 489 -4.90 2.92 22.37
CA PRO A 489 -6.20 3.59 22.28
C PRO A 489 -6.51 4.15 20.89
N GLN A 490 -5.53 4.25 19.99
CA GLN A 490 -5.65 4.94 18.70
C GLN A 490 -5.57 4.04 17.47
N THR A 491 -5.04 2.83 17.59
CA THR A 491 -4.83 1.91 16.45
C THR A 491 -5.76 0.71 16.53
N ILE A 492 -6.46 0.43 15.44
CA ILE A 492 -7.29 -0.77 15.33
C ILE A 492 -6.37 -1.99 15.22
N ALA A 493 -6.55 -2.94 16.14
CA ALA A 493 -5.88 -4.23 16.05
C ALA A 493 -6.52 -5.10 14.95
N ARG A 494 -5.69 -5.91 14.31
CA ARG A 494 -6.09 -6.93 13.34
C ARG A 494 -5.67 -8.28 13.87
N CYS A 495 -6.61 -9.23 13.93
CA CYS A 495 -6.32 -10.55 14.46
C CYS A 495 -7.03 -11.65 13.68
N THR A 496 -6.38 -12.80 13.58
CA THR A 496 -6.98 -14.04 13.07
C THR A 496 -7.64 -14.81 14.22
N VAL A 497 -8.44 -15.82 13.88
CA VAL A 497 -8.97 -16.77 14.88
C VAL A 497 -7.83 -17.46 15.65
N SER A 498 -6.70 -17.71 14.98
CA SER A 498 -5.52 -18.31 15.59
C SER A 498 -4.87 -17.37 16.61
N ASP A 499 -4.82 -16.07 16.32
CA ASP A 499 -4.27 -15.06 17.25
C ASP A 499 -5.16 -14.93 18.49
N ILE A 500 -6.48 -14.83 18.29
CA ILE A 500 -7.45 -14.83 19.40
C ILE A 500 -7.32 -16.11 20.21
N ARG A 501 -7.14 -17.27 19.58
CA ARG A 501 -6.92 -18.53 20.31
C ARG A 501 -5.60 -18.51 21.09
N ALA A 502 -4.53 -17.98 20.53
CA ALA A 502 -3.25 -17.88 21.21
C ALA A 502 -3.35 -16.95 22.44
N GLU A 503 -4.09 -15.85 22.33
CA GLU A 503 -4.28 -14.90 23.41
C GLU A 503 -5.31 -15.34 24.46
N THR A 504 -6.36 -16.04 24.09
CA THR A 504 -7.46 -16.38 25.02
C THR A 504 -7.38 -17.81 25.53
N GLY A 505 -6.75 -18.73 24.79
CA GLY A 505 -6.78 -20.16 25.06
C GLY A 505 -8.13 -20.82 24.78
N LEU A 506 -9.11 -20.09 24.23
CA LEU A 506 -10.46 -20.60 23.99
C LEU A 506 -10.50 -21.59 22.82
N PRO A 507 -11.45 -22.56 22.84
CA PRO A 507 -11.70 -23.44 21.70
C PRO A 507 -12.11 -22.63 20.45
N LEU A 508 -11.60 -23.03 19.28
CA LEU A 508 -11.88 -22.35 18.00
C LEU A 508 -13.37 -22.14 17.73
N VAL A 509 -14.20 -23.14 18.04
CA VAL A 509 -15.66 -23.10 17.83
C VAL A 509 -16.28 -21.92 18.58
N LYS A 510 -15.92 -21.72 19.86
CA LYS A 510 -16.43 -20.62 20.67
C LYS A 510 -15.99 -19.26 20.15
N ILE A 511 -14.73 -19.15 19.71
CA ILE A 511 -14.21 -17.90 19.14
C ILE A 511 -15.02 -17.52 17.90
N VAL A 512 -15.27 -18.48 17.00
CA VAL A 512 -16.06 -18.26 15.79
C VAL A 512 -17.50 -17.84 16.13
N ASP A 513 -18.13 -18.44 17.14
CA ASP A 513 -19.47 -18.06 17.60
C ASP A 513 -19.51 -16.60 18.06
N TYR A 514 -18.53 -16.18 18.87
CA TYR A 514 -18.45 -14.79 19.34
C TYR A 514 -18.17 -13.79 18.22
N LEU A 515 -17.26 -14.12 17.29
CA LEU A 515 -17.00 -13.27 16.13
C LEU A 515 -18.23 -13.13 15.23
N THR A 516 -19.02 -14.20 15.09
CA THR A 516 -20.26 -14.18 14.31
C THR A 516 -21.29 -13.22 14.92
N GLU A 517 -21.48 -13.25 16.24
CA GLU A 517 -22.38 -12.31 16.92
C GLU A 517 -21.86 -10.87 16.85
N LEU A 518 -20.55 -10.64 17.07
CA LEU A 518 -19.94 -9.31 16.96
C LEU A 518 -20.08 -8.71 15.55
N LYS A 519 -19.93 -9.55 14.52
CA LYS A 519 -20.13 -9.15 13.12
C LYS A 519 -21.60 -8.85 12.82
N ALA A 520 -22.51 -9.69 13.32
CA ALA A 520 -23.96 -9.50 13.14
C ALA A 520 -24.46 -8.19 13.77
N GLY A 521 -23.91 -7.79 14.92
CA GLY A 521 -24.21 -6.50 15.52
C GLY A 521 -23.33 -5.34 15.04
N GLY A 522 -22.54 -5.52 13.97
CA GLY A 522 -21.82 -4.43 13.31
C GLY A 522 -20.63 -3.86 14.08
N ILE A 523 -20.13 -4.55 15.11
CA ILE A 523 -18.98 -4.09 15.91
C ILE A 523 -17.66 -4.36 15.15
N ILE A 524 -17.57 -5.52 14.52
CA ILE A 524 -16.40 -5.93 13.75
C ILE A 524 -16.69 -6.09 12.26
N GLY A 525 -15.64 -5.90 11.46
CA GLY A 525 -15.55 -6.37 10.09
C GLY A 525 -14.61 -7.56 10.00
N ASP A 526 -14.69 -8.27 8.89
CA ASP A 526 -13.72 -9.28 8.49
C ASP A 526 -13.26 -9.01 7.07
N HIS A 527 -11.97 -9.23 6.84
CA HIS A 527 -11.39 -9.16 5.51
C HIS A 527 -10.43 -10.31 5.30
N ARG A 528 -10.46 -10.86 4.10
CA ARG A 528 -9.51 -11.89 3.69
C ARG A 528 -8.27 -11.22 3.12
N SER A 529 -7.12 -11.63 3.59
CA SER A 529 -5.84 -11.24 3.03
C SER A 529 -4.91 -12.43 3.07
N PHE A 530 -4.27 -12.69 1.94
CA PHE A 530 -3.53 -13.90 1.67
C PHE A 530 -4.41 -15.12 1.97
N ASP A 531 -3.86 -16.05 2.75
CA ASP A 531 -4.52 -17.30 3.12
C ASP A 531 -5.31 -17.20 4.44
N SER A 532 -5.47 -16.00 5.00
CA SER A 532 -6.07 -15.79 6.32
C SER A 532 -7.25 -14.83 6.30
N THR A 533 -8.23 -15.11 7.16
CA THR A 533 -9.32 -14.19 7.48
C THR A 533 -8.94 -13.43 8.74
N TYR A 534 -8.97 -12.12 8.63
CA TYR A 534 -8.68 -11.20 9.72
C TYR A 534 -9.95 -10.51 10.19
N TYR A 535 -9.99 -10.20 11.47
CA TYR A 535 -11.08 -9.50 12.13
C TYR A 535 -10.56 -8.21 12.72
N THR A 536 -11.32 -7.13 12.55
CA THR A 536 -10.97 -5.77 12.98
C THR A 536 -12.22 -5.09 13.52
N LEU A 537 -12.04 -4.14 14.45
CA LEU A 537 -13.13 -3.23 14.80
C LEU A 537 -13.48 -2.39 13.56
N LYS A 538 -14.78 -2.15 13.31
CA LYS A 538 -15.21 -1.26 12.22
C LYS A 538 -14.79 0.20 12.43
N SER A 539 -14.50 0.58 13.67
CA SER A 539 -14.04 1.92 14.01
C SER A 539 -13.22 1.92 15.29
N ARG A 540 -12.14 2.70 15.31
CA ARG A 540 -11.34 2.98 16.51
C ARG A 540 -12.14 3.68 17.60
N HIS A 541 -13.19 4.43 17.26
CA HIS A 541 -14.02 5.07 18.28
C HIS A 541 -14.84 4.07 19.09
N LEU A 542 -14.85 2.78 18.71
CA LEU A 542 -15.41 1.71 19.54
C LEU A 542 -14.44 1.27 20.64
N ILE A 543 -13.15 1.60 20.58
CA ILE A 543 -12.12 1.13 21.52
C ILE A 543 -12.46 1.58 22.94
N GLU A 544 -12.54 2.88 23.19
CA GLU A 544 -12.78 3.46 24.52
C GLU A 544 -14.17 3.06 25.09
N PRO A 545 -15.28 3.24 24.34
CA PRO A 545 -16.58 2.61 24.60
C PRO A 545 -16.58 1.16 25.08
N LEU A 546 -15.98 0.26 24.30
CA LEU A 546 -15.97 -1.16 24.62
C LEU A 546 -15.11 -1.42 25.85
N ARG A 547 -13.99 -0.71 26.01
CA ARG A 547 -13.12 -0.80 27.19
C ARG A 547 -13.85 -0.45 28.48
N GLU A 548 -14.54 0.67 28.50
CA GLU A 548 -15.26 1.16 29.68
C GLU A 548 -16.46 0.26 30.00
N TYR A 549 -17.31 -0.01 29.01
CA TYR A 549 -18.58 -0.70 29.25
C TYR A 549 -18.42 -2.19 29.56
N LEU A 550 -17.44 -2.84 28.94
CA LEU A 550 -17.15 -4.25 29.20
C LEU A 550 -16.06 -4.44 30.26
N ASP A 551 -15.57 -3.38 30.90
CA ASP A 551 -14.46 -3.42 31.87
C ASP A 551 -13.31 -4.31 31.37
N LEU A 552 -12.75 -3.95 30.21
CA LEU A 552 -11.73 -4.78 29.54
C LEU A 552 -10.34 -4.69 30.20
N SER A 553 -10.19 -3.81 31.20
CA SER A 553 -8.94 -3.54 31.93
C SER A 553 -8.33 -4.80 32.54
N GLU A 554 -9.16 -5.74 32.97
CA GLU A 554 -8.72 -6.98 33.60
C GLU A 554 -7.99 -7.94 32.61
N PHE A 555 -8.24 -7.79 31.31
CA PHE A 555 -7.62 -8.60 30.26
C PHE A 555 -6.28 -8.01 29.79
N ASP A 556 -6.09 -6.69 29.92
CA ASP A 556 -4.84 -6.02 29.59
C ASP A 556 -3.69 -6.55 30.46
N GLU A 557 -3.93 -6.80 31.77
CA GLU A 557 -2.94 -7.43 32.66
C GLU A 557 -2.55 -8.83 32.17
N ARG A 558 -3.55 -9.68 31.81
CA ARG A 558 -3.28 -11.04 31.32
C ARG A 558 -2.48 -11.05 30.02
N ARG A 559 -2.77 -10.12 29.11
CA ARG A 559 -1.98 -9.92 27.88
C ARG A 559 -0.57 -9.45 28.21
N GLY A 560 -0.42 -8.47 29.11
CA GLY A 560 0.86 -7.96 29.57
C GLY A 560 1.78 -9.06 30.13
N ILE A 561 1.21 -9.99 30.92
CA ILE A 561 1.93 -11.17 31.42
C ILE A 561 2.45 -12.03 30.25
N ARG A 562 1.60 -12.36 29.27
CA ARG A 562 2.01 -13.18 28.11
C ARG A 562 3.08 -12.48 27.27
N ALA A 563 2.95 -11.18 27.04
CA ALA A 563 3.93 -10.39 26.31
C ALA A 563 5.29 -10.35 27.04
N ALA A 564 5.28 -10.20 28.37
CA ALA A 564 6.49 -10.25 29.18
C ALA A 564 7.18 -11.62 29.12
N ILE A 565 6.41 -12.71 29.19
CA ILE A 565 6.93 -14.09 29.04
C ILE A 565 7.55 -14.28 27.65
N ALA A 566 6.86 -13.85 26.59
CA ALA A 566 7.35 -13.97 25.22
C ALA A 566 8.66 -13.17 25.00
N LYS A 567 8.74 -11.96 25.55
CA LYS A 567 9.94 -11.10 25.51
C LYS A 567 11.11 -11.71 26.27
N ALA A 568 10.88 -12.22 27.46
CA ALA A 568 11.91 -12.91 28.26
C ALA A 568 12.48 -14.10 27.46
N ARG A 569 11.59 -14.88 26.83
CA ARG A 569 12.00 -16.02 26.00
C ARG A 569 12.81 -15.63 24.75
N SER A 570 12.44 -14.54 24.07
CA SER A 570 13.16 -14.10 22.86
C SER A 570 14.53 -13.49 23.16
N THR A 571 14.67 -12.85 24.33
CA THR A 571 15.94 -12.27 24.81
C THR A 571 16.84 -13.30 25.51
N GLY A 572 16.28 -14.45 25.91
CA GLY A 572 16.98 -15.45 26.71
C GLY A 572 17.10 -15.08 28.19
N GLU A 573 16.37 -14.06 28.63
CA GLU A 573 16.30 -13.62 30.03
C GLU A 573 15.21 -14.38 30.80
N TRP A 574 15.34 -14.46 32.13
CA TRP A 574 14.29 -15.04 32.98
C TRP A 574 13.09 -14.10 33.13
N VAL A 575 11.89 -14.66 33.36
CA VAL A 575 10.68 -13.87 33.59
C VAL A 575 10.84 -13.08 34.91
N PRO A 576 10.69 -11.74 34.90
CA PRO A 576 10.90 -10.91 36.08
C PRO A 576 9.98 -11.29 37.26
N PRO A 577 10.44 -11.13 38.52
CA PRO A 577 9.68 -11.51 39.71
C PRO A 577 8.34 -10.75 39.82
N GLU A 578 8.27 -9.51 39.35
CA GLU A 578 7.05 -8.69 39.35
C GLU A 578 5.95 -9.34 38.50
N ILE A 579 6.33 -9.95 37.37
CA ILE A 579 5.40 -10.65 36.48
C ILE A 579 4.92 -11.94 37.16
N LEU A 580 5.80 -12.63 37.89
CA LEU A 580 5.43 -13.82 38.66
C LEU A 580 4.44 -13.49 39.78
N ASP A 581 4.57 -12.33 40.44
CA ASP A 581 3.61 -11.86 41.45
C ASP A 581 2.23 -11.56 40.85
N ILE A 582 2.19 -10.92 39.68
CA ILE A 582 0.94 -10.65 38.98
C ILE A 582 0.29 -11.97 38.53
N LEU A 583 1.09 -12.91 38.04
CA LEU A 583 0.64 -14.22 37.55
C LEU A 583 0.02 -15.08 38.67
N ASP A 584 0.48 -14.93 39.91
CA ASP A 584 -0.16 -15.54 41.10
C ASP A 584 -1.61 -15.08 41.29
N ARG A 585 -1.95 -13.82 40.99
CA ARG A 585 -3.33 -13.29 41.06
C ARG A 585 -4.24 -13.87 39.98
N TRP A 586 -3.66 -14.24 38.84
CA TRP A 586 -4.35 -14.75 37.66
C TRP A 586 -4.35 -16.26 37.54
N ALA A 587 -3.73 -16.96 38.49
CA ALA A 587 -3.62 -18.41 38.47
C ALA A 587 -5.01 -19.08 38.50
N GLY A 588 -5.24 -20.01 37.58
CA GLY A 588 -6.53 -20.68 37.36
C GLY A 588 -7.49 -19.95 36.40
N LYS A 589 -7.20 -18.71 36.01
CA LYS A 589 -7.89 -17.99 34.91
C LYS A 589 -7.02 -17.79 33.67
N LEU A 590 -5.70 -17.92 33.82
CA LEU A 590 -4.72 -17.83 32.74
C LEU A 590 -4.26 -19.24 32.32
N VAL A 591 -4.46 -19.60 31.05
CA VAL A 591 -3.92 -20.85 30.48
C VAL A 591 -2.59 -20.55 29.80
N LEU A 592 -1.54 -21.25 30.22
CA LEU A 592 -0.21 -21.22 29.59
C LEU A 592 0.02 -22.51 28.81
N ALA A 593 0.56 -22.39 27.59
CA ALA A 593 1.01 -23.52 26.81
C ALA A 593 2.23 -24.19 27.48
N GLY A 594 2.50 -25.47 27.18
CA GLY A 594 3.57 -26.23 27.84
C GLY A 594 4.95 -25.58 27.78
N LYS A 595 5.33 -24.94 26.67
CA LYS A 595 6.59 -24.19 26.54
C LYS A 595 6.65 -22.99 27.50
N ASP A 596 5.59 -22.19 27.55
CA ASP A 596 5.55 -20.98 28.36
C ASP A 596 5.42 -21.33 29.84
N LEU A 597 4.65 -22.38 30.18
CA LEU A 597 4.56 -22.91 31.53
C LEU A 597 5.92 -23.41 32.03
N SER A 598 6.65 -24.20 31.23
CA SER A 598 8.01 -24.66 31.58
C SER A 598 8.94 -23.49 31.89
N PHE A 599 8.92 -22.49 31.01
CA PHE A 599 9.78 -21.32 31.13
C PHE A 599 9.44 -20.47 32.36
N VAL A 600 8.15 -20.30 32.67
CA VAL A 600 7.69 -19.60 33.87
C VAL A 600 8.08 -20.34 35.15
N LEU A 601 7.95 -21.66 35.18
CA LEU A 601 8.34 -22.47 36.34
C LEU A 601 9.86 -22.45 36.55
N ALA A 602 10.64 -22.52 35.48
CA ALA A 602 12.09 -22.36 35.56
C ALA A 602 12.49 -20.97 36.07
N SER A 603 11.82 -19.91 35.59
CA SER A 603 12.03 -18.54 36.07
C SER A 603 11.68 -18.41 37.56
N ALA A 604 10.61 -19.05 38.01
CA ALA A 604 10.24 -19.09 39.43
C ALA A 604 11.35 -19.71 40.29
N ILE A 605 11.93 -20.83 39.86
CA ILE A 605 13.07 -21.46 40.55
C ILE A 605 14.28 -20.55 40.54
N HIS A 606 14.60 -19.92 39.40
CA HIS A 606 15.72 -18.98 39.29
C HIS A 606 15.62 -17.84 40.32
N HIS A 607 14.40 -17.34 40.57
CA HIS A 607 14.11 -16.32 41.58
C HIS A 607 13.85 -16.87 43.00
N GLY A 608 14.08 -18.17 43.25
CA GLY A 608 13.93 -18.78 44.57
C GLY A 608 12.49 -18.98 45.03
N ARG A 609 11.52 -18.98 44.10
CA ARG A 609 10.11 -19.25 44.38
C ARG A 609 9.80 -20.73 44.26
N SER A 610 8.73 -21.16 44.94
CA SER A 610 8.21 -22.53 44.86
C SER A 610 7.51 -22.77 43.52
N ALA A 611 8.18 -23.46 42.59
CA ALA A 611 7.57 -23.86 41.32
C ALA A 611 6.44 -24.87 41.50
N GLU A 612 6.48 -25.70 42.54
CA GLU A 612 5.44 -26.68 42.86
C GLU A 612 4.13 -25.98 43.24
N ASP A 613 4.20 -24.96 44.10
CA ASP A 613 3.03 -24.15 44.47
C ASP A 613 2.48 -23.39 43.25
N LEU A 614 3.37 -22.80 42.45
CA LEU A 614 2.98 -22.06 41.25
C LEU A 614 2.30 -22.98 40.22
N LEU A 615 2.86 -24.18 39.99
CA LEU A 615 2.28 -25.19 39.12
C LEU A 615 0.88 -25.60 39.60
N GLY A 616 0.71 -25.88 40.90
CA GLY A 616 -0.59 -26.24 41.48
C GLY A 616 -1.65 -25.14 41.36
N LYS A 617 -1.23 -23.87 41.41
CA LYS A 617 -2.15 -22.74 41.17
C LYS A 617 -2.50 -22.59 39.68
N LEU A 618 -1.54 -22.78 38.77
CA LEU A 618 -1.72 -22.58 37.33
C LEU A 618 -2.46 -23.72 36.64
N GLN A 619 -2.30 -24.94 37.13
CA GLN A 619 -3.03 -26.11 36.66
C GLN A 619 -3.57 -26.87 37.87
N LYS A 620 -4.90 -26.85 38.04
CA LYS A 620 -5.55 -27.55 39.16
C LYS A 620 -5.67 -29.06 38.94
N ASP A 621 -5.63 -29.51 37.69
CA ASP A 621 -5.82 -30.92 37.29
C ASP A 621 -4.52 -31.56 36.78
N VAL A 622 -3.40 -31.34 37.48
CA VAL A 622 -2.14 -31.90 37.00
C VAL A 622 -2.05 -33.38 37.31
N ARG A 623 -1.98 -34.19 36.24
CA ARG A 623 -1.60 -35.60 36.31
C ARG A 623 -0.08 -35.71 36.18
N PRO A 624 0.57 -36.67 36.88
CA PRO A 624 1.97 -37.01 36.62
C PRO A 624 2.15 -37.38 35.14
N GLY A 625 3.14 -36.78 34.46
CA GLY A 625 3.40 -37.00 33.02
C GLY A 625 2.86 -35.91 32.07
N LEU A 626 2.81 -34.65 32.51
CA LEU A 626 2.62 -33.51 31.60
C LEU A 626 3.67 -33.53 30.49
N SER A 627 3.22 -33.54 29.23
CA SER A 627 4.11 -33.30 28.09
C SER A 627 4.48 -31.81 28.08
N MET A 628 5.52 -31.48 28.83
CA MET A 628 6.09 -30.15 28.98
C MET A 628 7.58 -30.23 28.62
N PRO A 629 8.10 -29.34 27.77
CA PRO A 629 9.53 -29.32 27.44
C PRO A 629 10.38 -29.12 28.69
N SER A 630 11.40 -29.96 28.87
CA SER A 630 12.26 -29.95 30.05
C SER A 630 13.47 -28.98 29.93
N ASP A 631 13.80 -28.50 28.73
CA ASP A 631 15.00 -27.69 28.46
C ASP A 631 15.20 -26.47 29.39
N PRO A 632 14.19 -25.60 29.62
CA PRO A 632 14.36 -24.43 30.49
C PRO A 632 14.72 -24.81 31.93
N ILE A 633 14.17 -25.93 32.41
CA ILE A 633 14.38 -26.41 33.77
C ILE A 633 15.75 -27.11 33.87
N MET A 634 16.16 -27.83 32.83
CA MET A 634 17.49 -28.46 32.76
C MET A 634 18.63 -27.43 32.81
N ALA A 635 18.42 -26.22 32.28
CA ALA A 635 19.41 -25.13 32.37
C ALA A 635 19.79 -24.79 33.83
N LEU A 636 18.84 -24.93 34.76
CA LEU A 636 19.03 -24.63 36.18
C LEU A 636 19.91 -25.65 36.92
N LEU A 637 20.15 -26.83 36.33
CA LEU A 637 21.08 -27.82 36.90
C LEU A 637 22.52 -27.30 36.93
N LYS A 638 22.84 -26.26 36.16
CA LYS A 638 24.18 -25.64 36.12
C LYS A 638 24.31 -24.44 37.07
N GLU A 639 23.26 -24.09 37.80
CA GLU A 639 23.27 -22.98 38.76
C GLU A 639 24.19 -23.27 39.95
N GLN A 640 24.85 -22.25 40.47
CA GLN A 640 25.72 -22.40 41.65
C GLN A 640 24.93 -22.65 42.94
N ASP A 641 23.70 -22.13 43.00
CA ASP A 641 22.82 -22.23 44.16
C ASP A 641 22.26 -23.66 44.33
N LEU A 642 22.58 -24.27 45.48
CA LEU A 642 22.13 -25.61 45.87
C LEU A 642 20.60 -25.75 45.85
N GLN A 643 19.87 -24.77 46.38
CA GLN A 643 18.41 -24.84 46.48
C GLN A 643 17.76 -24.76 45.11
N LYS A 644 18.32 -23.95 44.19
CA LYS A 644 17.83 -23.85 42.81
C LYS A 644 18.03 -25.17 42.06
N ARG A 645 19.23 -25.77 42.14
CA ARG A 645 19.48 -27.09 41.54
C ARG A 645 18.54 -28.15 42.11
N LYS A 646 18.37 -28.18 43.44
CA LYS A 646 17.47 -29.12 44.12
C LYS A 646 16.01 -28.95 43.69
N ALA A 647 15.52 -27.71 43.58
CA ALA A 647 14.17 -27.42 43.10
C ALA A 647 13.98 -27.81 41.63
N ALA A 648 15.00 -27.60 40.79
CA ALA A 648 14.98 -28.03 39.38
C ALA A 648 14.83 -29.56 39.27
N VAL A 649 15.62 -30.33 40.01
CA VAL A 649 15.51 -31.81 40.00
C VAL A 649 14.14 -32.29 40.48
N ARG A 650 13.56 -31.67 41.53
CA ARG A 650 12.20 -32.01 41.99
C ARG A 650 11.15 -31.77 40.91
N LEU A 651 11.20 -30.62 40.23
CA LEU A 651 10.27 -30.32 39.16
C LEU A 651 10.45 -31.28 37.96
N LEU A 652 11.69 -31.61 37.59
CA LEU A 652 11.97 -32.62 36.56
C LEU A 652 11.42 -34.00 36.95
N SER A 653 11.54 -34.40 38.23
CA SER A 653 10.95 -35.64 38.75
C SER A 653 9.44 -35.70 38.61
N TYR A 654 8.78 -34.54 38.60
CA TYR A 654 7.34 -34.42 38.42
C TYR A 654 6.94 -34.51 36.95
N ILE A 655 7.72 -33.89 36.05
CA ILE A 655 7.47 -33.89 34.59
C ILE A 655 7.67 -35.29 33.99
N ARG A 656 8.76 -35.99 34.37
CA ARG A 656 9.10 -37.34 33.87
C ARG A 656 9.23 -37.45 32.34
N ASP A 657 9.81 -36.44 31.71
CA ASP A 657 10.08 -36.43 30.27
C ASP A 657 11.23 -37.40 29.92
N ASP A 658 11.05 -38.27 28.94
CA ASP A 658 12.09 -39.21 28.51
C ASP A 658 13.31 -38.52 27.94
N GLN A 659 13.15 -37.32 27.38
CA GLN A 659 14.26 -36.61 26.75
C GLN A 659 15.30 -36.15 27.76
N MET A 660 14.94 -35.99 29.04
CA MET A 660 15.86 -35.49 30.07
C MET A 660 16.81 -36.57 30.62
N VAL A 661 16.64 -37.85 30.26
CA VAL A 661 17.39 -38.97 30.86
C VAL A 661 18.90 -38.80 30.66
N ASN A 662 19.34 -38.43 29.46
CA ASN A 662 20.77 -38.32 29.15
C ASN A 662 21.40 -37.11 29.87
N GLU A 663 20.74 -35.96 29.88
CA GLU A 663 21.18 -34.77 30.61
C GLU A 663 21.25 -35.03 32.11
N LEU A 664 20.24 -35.69 32.70
CA LEU A 664 20.25 -36.05 34.12
C LEU A 664 21.39 -37.00 34.46
N LEU A 665 21.68 -38.00 33.64
CA LEU A 665 22.82 -38.90 33.84
C LEU A 665 24.16 -38.18 33.71
N SER A 666 24.28 -37.25 32.76
CA SER A 666 25.45 -36.38 32.60
C SER A 666 25.65 -35.49 33.83
N HIS A 667 24.59 -34.83 34.29
CA HIS A 667 24.63 -33.94 35.44
C HIS A 667 24.93 -34.72 36.72
N LEU A 668 24.34 -35.89 36.87
CA LEU A 668 24.60 -36.82 37.97
C LEU A 668 26.11 -37.09 38.12
N LYS A 669 26.84 -37.41 37.04
CA LYS A 669 28.31 -37.66 37.06
C LYS A 669 29.12 -36.46 37.59
N GLN A 670 28.62 -35.24 37.46
CA GLN A 670 29.35 -34.01 37.79
C GLN A 670 28.93 -33.41 39.14
N GLU A 671 27.68 -33.63 39.55
CA GLU A 671 27.12 -33.14 40.81
C GLU A 671 27.93 -33.69 41.99
N GLN A 672 28.18 -32.86 43.02
CA GLN A 672 28.95 -33.24 44.21
C GLN A 672 28.05 -33.34 45.44
N GLU A 673 26.87 -32.73 45.40
CA GLU A 673 25.96 -32.64 46.53
C GLU A 673 25.14 -33.94 46.70
N PRO A 674 25.33 -34.71 47.78
CA PRO A 674 24.71 -36.02 47.94
C PRO A 674 23.18 -35.99 47.88
N ALA A 675 22.57 -34.92 48.42
CA ALA A 675 21.12 -34.74 48.40
C ALA A 675 20.56 -34.61 46.98
N ILE A 676 21.30 -33.96 46.06
CA ILE A 676 20.87 -33.79 44.67
C ILE A 676 21.10 -35.08 43.89
N ARG A 677 22.25 -35.75 44.09
CA ARG A 677 22.51 -37.08 43.50
C ARG A 677 21.41 -38.08 43.84
N GLY A 678 21.02 -38.14 45.13
CA GLY A 678 19.92 -38.98 45.60
C GLY A 678 18.60 -38.67 44.89
N LEU A 679 18.24 -37.39 44.75
CA LEU A 679 17.04 -36.94 44.02
C LEU A 679 17.07 -37.30 42.53
N ILE A 680 18.23 -37.22 41.87
CA ILE A 680 18.34 -37.60 40.45
C ILE A 680 18.18 -39.12 40.28
N VAL A 681 18.80 -39.92 41.14
CA VAL A 681 18.61 -41.38 41.17
C VAL A 681 17.14 -41.70 41.41
N GLU A 682 16.52 -41.04 42.38
CA GLU A 682 15.10 -41.17 42.70
C GLU A 682 14.21 -40.88 41.48
N THR A 683 14.52 -39.80 40.78
CA THR A 683 13.82 -39.36 39.56
C THR A 683 13.91 -40.42 38.47
N LEU A 684 15.12 -40.84 38.12
CA LEU A 684 15.40 -41.79 37.03
C LEU A 684 14.81 -43.17 37.31
N VAL A 685 14.83 -43.63 38.57
CA VAL A 685 14.19 -44.88 38.98
C VAL A 685 12.67 -44.75 38.94
N GLY A 686 12.14 -43.61 39.40
CA GLY A 686 10.71 -43.31 39.37
C GLY A 686 10.10 -43.24 37.96
N MET A 687 10.92 -43.08 36.92
CA MET A 687 10.47 -43.20 35.52
C MET A 687 10.15 -44.64 35.10
N GLY A 688 10.73 -45.65 35.78
CA GLY A 688 10.36 -47.07 35.65
C GLY A 688 10.66 -47.73 34.30
N LYS A 689 11.36 -47.05 33.38
CA LYS A 689 11.67 -47.58 32.04
C LYS A 689 12.96 -48.40 32.10
N LYS A 690 12.90 -49.66 31.64
CA LYS A 690 14.05 -50.58 31.61
C LYS A 690 15.30 -49.97 30.98
N LYS A 691 15.15 -49.21 29.88
CA LYS A 691 16.28 -48.51 29.22
C LYS A 691 16.93 -47.45 30.12
N THR A 692 16.13 -46.67 30.84
CA THR A 692 16.59 -45.65 31.80
C THR A 692 17.32 -46.30 32.97
N LEU A 693 16.79 -47.41 33.50
CA LEU A 693 17.43 -48.18 34.58
C LEU A 693 18.79 -48.73 34.14
N VAL A 694 18.89 -49.34 32.96
CA VAL A 694 20.16 -49.83 32.41
C VAL A 694 21.18 -48.70 32.25
N ALA A 695 20.76 -47.54 31.74
CA ALA A 695 21.64 -46.38 31.56
C ALA A 695 22.12 -45.79 32.90
N LEU A 696 21.24 -45.76 33.90
CA LEU A 696 21.59 -45.37 35.27
C LEU A 696 22.59 -46.35 35.89
N MET A 697 22.36 -47.66 35.79
CA MET A 697 23.29 -48.64 36.36
C MET A 697 24.68 -48.56 35.72
N ARG A 698 24.76 -48.46 34.39
CA ARG A 698 26.05 -48.22 33.71
C ARG A 698 26.73 -46.93 34.20
N THR A 699 25.96 -45.87 34.38
CA THR A 699 26.47 -44.60 34.91
C THR A 699 27.00 -44.75 36.33
N LEU A 700 26.33 -45.52 37.20
CA LEU A 700 26.80 -45.82 38.54
C LEU A 700 28.08 -46.67 38.51
N SER A 701 28.16 -47.70 37.66
CA SER A 701 29.36 -48.55 37.54
C SER A 701 30.59 -47.79 37.03
N ASP A 702 30.38 -46.78 36.16
CA ASP A 702 31.44 -45.89 35.66
C ASP A 702 31.99 -44.93 36.73
N VAL A 703 31.24 -44.66 37.80
CA VAL A 703 31.61 -43.69 38.84
C VAL A 703 32.47 -44.37 39.91
N ASP A 704 33.67 -43.86 40.18
CA ASP A 704 34.59 -44.39 41.19
C ASP A 704 34.34 -43.77 42.59
N ASP A 705 33.09 -43.76 43.04
CA ASP A 705 32.67 -43.24 44.34
C ASP A 705 31.82 -44.28 45.07
N ARG A 706 32.45 -45.05 45.97
CA ARG A 706 31.80 -46.13 46.73
C ARG A 706 30.66 -45.61 47.60
N GLN A 707 30.87 -44.48 48.28
CA GLN A 707 29.89 -43.93 49.21
C GLN A 707 28.62 -43.51 48.47
N TRP A 708 28.76 -42.93 47.28
CA TRP A 708 27.63 -42.69 46.41
C TRP A 708 26.94 -44.01 46.04
N LYS A 709 27.65 -44.99 45.47
CA LYS A 709 27.01 -46.24 45.01
C LYS A 709 26.15 -46.88 46.11
N LEU A 710 26.63 -46.90 47.36
CA LEU A 710 25.86 -47.34 48.52
C LEU A 710 24.58 -46.51 48.76
N GLN A 711 24.64 -45.18 48.67
CA GLN A 711 23.46 -44.30 48.75
C GLN A 711 22.47 -44.57 47.60
N ALA A 712 22.95 -44.80 46.38
CA ALA A 712 22.08 -45.14 45.25
C ALA A 712 21.35 -46.48 45.49
N ILE A 713 22.04 -47.47 46.05
CA ILE A 713 21.46 -48.77 46.46
C ILE A 713 20.37 -48.58 47.53
N GLU A 714 20.60 -47.72 48.52
CA GLU A 714 19.58 -47.40 49.53
C GLU A 714 18.34 -46.73 48.93
N VAL A 715 18.52 -45.79 47.99
CA VAL A 715 17.40 -45.15 47.27
C VAL A 715 16.62 -46.16 46.43
N LEU A 716 17.31 -47.10 45.78
CA LEU A 716 16.72 -48.20 45.02
C LEU A 716 15.93 -49.15 45.93
N ALA A 717 16.49 -49.53 47.08
CA ALA A 717 15.86 -50.43 48.05
C ALA A 717 14.52 -49.90 48.60
N GLY A 718 14.34 -48.58 48.62
CA GLY A 718 13.09 -47.93 49.03
C GLY A 718 12.01 -47.84 47.95
N ARG A 719 12.23 -48.44 46.76
CA ARG A 719 11.29 -48.40 45.62
C ARG A 719 10.48 -49.70 45.54
N ASP A 720 9.62 -49.76 44.53
CA ASP A 720 8.86 -50.98 44.23
C ASP A 720 9.81 -52.20 44.15
N PRO A 721 9.54 -53.30 44.89
CA PRO A 721 10.44 -54.45 44.96
C PRO A 721 10.85 -55.01 43.60
N SER A 722 9.95 -55.01 42.61
CA SER A 722 10.25 -55.49 41.26
C SER A 722 11.23 -54.57 40.53
N ILE A 723 11.06 -53.25 40.65
CA ILE A 723 11.96 -52.26 40.02
C ILE A 723 13.33 -52.27 40.71
N ALA A 724 13.32 -52.34 42.05
CA ALA A 724 14.54 -52.44 42.85
C ALA A 724 15.33 -53.70 42.49
N TRP A 725 14.66 -54.84 42.37
CA TRP A 725 15.28 -56.11 42.00
C TRP A 725 15.95 -56.04 40.62
N ASP A 726 15.22 -55.61 39.59
CA ASP A 726 15.72 -55.51 38.23
C ASP A 726 16.93 -54.55 38.14
N ALA A 727 16.84 -53.40 38.80
CA ALA A 727 17.91 -52.40 38.80
C ALA A 727 19.18 -52.92 39.51
N LEU A 728 19.01 -53.52 40.70
CA LEU A 728 20.14 -54.02 41.49
C LEU A 728 20.80 -55.24 40.86
N LEU A 729 20.03 -56.09 40.16
CA LEU A 729 20.57 -57.21 39.38
C LEU A 729 21.51 -56.72 38.27
N ILE A 730 21.10 -55.70 37.51
CA ILE A 730 21.93 -55.09 36.46
C ILE A 730 23.21 -54.48 37.05
N LEU A 731 23.12 -53.85 38.23
CA LEU A 731 24.29 -53.29 38.90
C LEU A 731 25.26 -54.39 39.34
N ALA A 732 24.76 -55.44 40.00
CA ALA A 732 25.56 -56.58 40.49
C ALA A 732 26.32 -57.30 39.36
N GLU A 733 25.73 -57.42 38.17
CA GLU A 733 26.38 -58.03 37.00
C GLU A 733 27.60 -57.24 36.49
N THR A 734 27.68 -55.94 36.80
CA THR A 734 28.74 -55.04 36.30
C THR A 734 29.69 -54.56 37.40
N GLU A 735 29.36 -54.81 38.67
CA GLU A 735 30.11 -54.33 39.83
C GLU A 735 31.24 -55.29 40.22
N LYS A 736 32.36 -54.73 40.70
CA LYS A 736 33.55 -55.49 41.13
C LYS A 736 33.89 -55.25 42.60
N ASP A 737 33.35 -54.21 43.23
CA ASP A 737 33.60 -53.90 44.63
C ASP A 737 32.79 -54.83 45.55
N SER A 738 33.48 -55.58 46.40
CA SER A 738 32.88 -56.56 47.30
C SER A 738 31.93 -55.95 48.35
N GLU A 739 32.20 -54.73 48.83
CA GLU A 739 31.32 -54.08 49.81
C GLU A 739 29.99 -53.65 49.19
N ILE A 740 30.01 -53.32 47.91
CA ILE A 740 28.81 -52.93 47.15
C ILE A 740 27.97 -54.16 46.83
N LEU A 741 28.61 -55.26 46.43
CA LEU A 741 27.94 -56.56 46.24
C LEU A 741 27.30 -57.04 47.55
N ASP A 742 28.00 -56.97 48.69
CA ASP A 742 27.45 -57.30 50.01
C ASP A 742 26.24 -56.42 50.37
N ALA A 743 26.26 -55.13 49.98
CA ALA A 743 25.14 -54.23 50.20
C ALA A 743 23.93 -54.56 49.33
N ILE A 744 24.16 -54.94 48.06
CA ILE A 744 23.13 -55.41 47.14
C ILE A 744 22.50 -56.70 47.67
N ASP A 745 23.30 -57.68 48.11
CA ASP A 745 22.80 -58.95 48.66
C ASP A 745 21.93 -58.74 49.91
N LYS A 746 22.32 -57.82 50.79
CA LYS A 746 21.49 -57.42 51.94
C LYS A 746 20.18 -56.76 51.52
N VAL A 747 20.12 -56.07 50.38
CA VAL A 747 18.86 -55.56 49.84
C VAL A 747 18.05 -56.73 49.25
N PHE A 748 18.66 -57.64 48.48
CA PHE A 748 17.96 -58.81 47.95
C PHE A 748 17.32 -59.66 49.04
N SER A 749 18.03 -59.99 50.12
CA SER A 749 17.44 -60.73 51.24
C SER A 749 16.23 -60.02 51.86
N ARG A 750 16.27 -58.69 51.96
CA ARG A 750 15.13 -57.88 52.46
C ARG A 750 13.97 -57.86 51.47
N LEU A 751 14.24 -57.84 50.18
CA LEU A 751 13.21 -57.86 49.13
C LEU A 751 12.54 -59.24 49.04
N GLU A 752 13.30 -60.33 49.18
CA GLU A 752 12.79 -61.72 49.25
C GLU A 752 11.85 -61.95 50.44
N GLU A 753 12.06 -61.26 51.56
CA GLU A 753 11.16 -61.32 52.73
C GLU A 753 9.85 -60.53 52.53
N SER A 754 9.77 -59.69 51.48
CA SER A 754 8.65 -58.75 51.23
C SER A 754 7.80 -59.08 49.99
N LEU A 755 8.24 -60.05 49.18
CA LEU A 755 7.53 -60.66 48.04
C LEU A 755 6.77 -61.91 48.51
#